data_AF-A0A2M7A5L1-F1
#
_entry.id   AF-A0A2M7A5L1-F1
#
_cell.length_a   1.000
_cell.length_b   1.000
_cell.length_c   1.000
_cell.angle_alpha   90.00
_cell.angle_beta   90.00
_cell.angle_gamma   90.00
#
_symmetry.space_group_name_H-M   'P 1'
#
loop_
_entity.id
_entity.type
_entity.pdbx_description
1 polymer ?
#
loop_
_entity_poly.entity_id
_entity_poly.type
_entity_poly.pdbx_seq_one_letter_code
_entity_poly.pdbx_strand_id
1 'polypeptide(L)'
;MHYWYDHIKTYSQDRRLWSYFWMNGAFRKKFQQSFTFVIHPGTVEPSTGQPWTGYCYDRFNADGSTKGVWVSSLRWHTGEVQLQPCQFSPVEVIEEFGFSRTNVPLKIPLPPDLADRERAQVWFKGLVPITAVAGYRLPTQWNNDKSALLCQLPMLGANELSQSYVLIPAKSAAPPIPSNAEPARVKDLFSFRIAQPVHRQNFLRGESIPVKLVVTQETKALSGPAGQVAVLAEPYPSEPQWAAPQGGSPPPKVLPFRLGKITGGIGAVLQVPTGDLAAGEYRLVASLRDQAKLGWSMTKVLRFRLCPPSTYRYEIGGWGGDPISQAEHNLSTCILTGPKEMDDCLRLGMKFSLRTDVYYNIQLAQEHPEVRMKRPDGTDMPFHAADKSRPTPCLLNPLERETAVTSQRAQVKAALPYPAMSKFMYTSDDVHLYSWGCYCDTCKQRFKELTGRDAPQLPTAEEKKAKQGIVSEDDPWLQWNLFRCGEVYAGYNQALVKATQELVTNVKLGAVSGPMQRPLMYPVAGLNPAQDQGAWTLLNYYYYPHYLFPLASNLFYSELARLGGRDKEVGTLGDCYGPTVEQTHLRNSFYNLLAAGNHTMQFFTWPERQPEAAEELKKLGQITRRYGNLFLELKRPARPIGLLVPFTTAIFNTEWPHGSAQASFLNLLCAHQEAEPVGEEEIIAGRARQYKAIIVADVAWLRRACYDKLVEYAKSGGTVLVDATTKVDIPGARRVDVSFAGAVHYATDSADPLGISYARPEVIDQVRKLVTPLSPPFAKADTPLFHLRRFQGEGATYLWAVNAYSREEFGFLFQNCQFWRGEDKWIGREKLKEYLRSRGAYEGRFTANVSIPAGNWAVYDVLAGKPLSTRPDGGRVSFTVDVQRFGGTLLALYPAAVNRVEVRAAAATAGKATEWIVRVLDANGKPVNALQPIELEVLDPKGQGSEYSGHHVARAGVLLLTPTIAVNDLQGKWQVRATELSSGKTGSAEFRVQ
;
A
#
# COMPACT_ATOMS: atom_id res chain seq x y z
N MET A 1 -12.92 -1.44 -12.72
CA MET A 1 -13.47 -2.61 -13.42
C MET A 1 -14.16 -2.14 -14.69
N HIS A 2 -13.50 -2.27 -15.83
CA HIS A 2 -14.08 -2.01 -17.15
C HIS A 2 -13.72 -3.19 -18.04
N TYR A 3 -14.65 -4.13 -18.24
CA TYR A 3 -14.51 -5.16 -19.28
C TYR A 3 -15.90 -5.69 -19.68
N TRP A 4 -16.75 -4.80 -20.18
CA TRP A 4 -17.89 -5.14 -21.03
C TRP A 4 -18.09 -3.95 -21.95
N TYR A 5 -17.66 -4.07 -23.21
CA TYR A 5 -18.16 -3.39 -24.42
C TYR A 5 -17.06 -3.48 -25.47
N ASP A 6 -17.17 -4.44 -26.40
CA ASP A 6 -16.63 -4.23 -27.76
C ASP A 6 -17.27 -5.08 -28.86
N HIS A 7 -18.16 -6.03 -28.57
CA HIS A 7 -18.74 -6.87 -29.64
C HIS A 7 -20.26 -7.07 -29.55
N ILE A 8 -21.03 -6.01 -29.87
CA ILE A 8 -22.31 -6.12 -30.62
C ILE A 8 -22.45 -4.84 -31.48
N LYS A 9 -22.05 -4.91 -32.76
CA LYS A 9 -22.47 -3.94 -33.78
C LYS A 9 -23.71 -4.48 -34.48
N THR A 10 -24.89 -4.05 -34.06
CA THR A 10 -26.10 -4.12 -34.87
C THR A 10 -26.89 -2.81 -34.73
N TYR A 11 -27.23 -2.24 -35.87
CA TYR A 11 -27.83 -0.93 -36.09
C TYR A 11 -29.15 -0.70 -35.33
N SER A 12 -29.28 0.43 -34.62
CA SER A 12 -30.48 1.29 -34.68
C SER A 12 -30.16 2.70 -34.17
N GLN A 13 -30.44 3.71 -35.01
CA GLN A 13 -30.36 5.12 -34.66
C GLN A 13 -31.58 5.51 -33.82
N ASP A 14 -31.45 5.52 -32.49
CA ASP A 14 -32.16 6.39 -31.55
C ASP A 14 -32.08 5.79 -30.14
N ARG A 15 -31.48 6.50 -29.18
CA ARG A 15 -32.08 6.83 -27.87
C ARG A 15 -31.08 7.35 -26.84
N ARG A 16 -31.61 8.29 -26.07
CA ARG A 16 -31.06 9.02 -24.94
C ARG A 16 -30.87 8.11 -23.72
N LEU A 17 -29.89 8.49 -22.89
CA LEU A 17 -29.56 8.02 -21.55
C LEU A 17 -30.73 7.49 -20.70
N TRP A 18 -30.52 6.33 -20.07
CA TRP A 18 -31.29 5.88 -18.90
C TRP A 18 -30.33 5.39 -17.81
N SER A 19 -30.43 6.02 -16.64
CA SER A 19 -29.93 5.53 -15.34
C SER A 19 -31.12 4.96 -14.56
N TYR A 20 -30.90 3.84 -13.86
CA TYR A 20 -31.90 3.09 -13.11
C TYR A 20 -32.19 3.71 -11.72
N PHE A 21 -33.47 3.93 -11.40
CA PHE A 21 -34.05 3.73 -10.07
C PHE A 21 -35.34 2.90 -10.24
N TRP A 22 -35.53 1.90 -9.39
CA TRP A 22 -36.63 0.95 -9.47
C TRP A 22 -37.80 1.43 -8.60
N MET A 23 -38.96 1.70 -9.20
CA MET A 23 -40.25 1.86 -8.51
C MET A 23 -41.41 1.25 -9.33
N ASN A 24 -42.42 0.80 -8.59
CA ASN A 24 -43.54 -0.09 -8.91
C ASN A 24 -44.33 0.22 -10.21
N GLY A 25 -44.81 -0.84 -10.88
CA GLY A 25 -45.25 -0.84 -12.29
C GLY A 25 -46.57 -0.14 -12.64
N ALA A 26 -47.31 0.41 -11.67
CA ALA A 26 -48.63 1.02 -11.92
C ALA A 26 -48.61 2.55 -12.19
N PHE A 27 -47.49 3.24 -11.94
CA PHE A 27 -47.41 4.71 -12.06
C PHE A 27 -46.91 5.23 -13.42
N ARG A 28 -46.37 4.34 -14.27
CA ARG A 28 -45.64 4.72 -15.50
C ARG A 28 -46.49 5.26 -16.66
N LYS A 29 -47.82 5.19 -16.60
CA LYS A 29 -48.68 5.53 -17.76
C LYS A 29 -49.20 6.97 -17.81
N LYS A 30 -48.91 7.86 -16.84
CA LYS A 30 -49.61 9.17 -16.81
C LYS A 30 -48.82 10.47 -16.65
N PHE A 31 -47.53 10.49 -16.30
CA PHE A 31 -46.81 11.77 -16.10
C PHE A 31 -45.35 11.72 -16.57
N GLN A 32 -44.95 12.69 -17.40
CA GLN A 32 -43.58 12.89 -17.91
C GLN A 32 -43.06 14.27 -17.50
N GLN A 33 -42.66 14.48 -16.23
CA GLN A 33 -41.83 15.62 -15.84
C GLN A 33 -40.91 15.23 -14.66
N SER A 34 -39.70 15.78 -14.66
CA SER A 34 -38.63 15.57 -13.67
C SER A 34 -38.80 16.54 -12.50
N PHE A 35 -38.62 16.10 -11.25
CA PHE A 35 -38.59 16.96 -10.06
C PHE A 35 -37.18 16.97 -9.44
N THR A 36 -36.76 18.13 -8.93
CA THR A 36 -35.55 18.30 -8.10
C THR A 36 -35.97 18.47 -6.64
N PHE A 37 -35.49 17.60 -5.75
CA PHE A 37 -35.68 17.74 -4.29
C PHE A 37 -34.47 18.45 -3.68
N VAL A 38 -34.72 19.45 -2.83
CA VAL A 38 -33.74 20.02 -1.90
C VAL A 38 -34.25 19.75 -0.48
N ILE A 39 -33.47 19.02 0.33
CA ILE A 39 -33.74 18.81 1.76
C ILE A 39 -32.82 19.76 2.54
N HIS A 40 -33.37 20.60 3.40
CA HIS A 40 -32.60 21.36 4.39
C HIS A 40 -32.77 20.76 5.80
N PRO A 41 -31.72 20.74 6.64
CA PRO A 41 -31.79 20.27 8.01
C PRO A 41 -32.32 21.37 8.95
N GLY A 42 -33.15 20.98 9.93
CA GLY A 42 -33.48 21.81 11.08
C GLY A 42 -34.96 22.17 11.20
N THR A 43 -35.79 21.22 11.62
CA THR A 43 -37.05 21.54 12.32
C THR A 43 -37.45 20.36 13.22
N VAL A 44 -37.97 20.69 14.39
CA VAL A 44 -38.52 19.78 15.41
C VAL A 44 -40.03 20.03 15.51
N GLU A 45 -40.81 18.99 15.78
CA GLU A 45 -42.27 19.06 15.82
C GLU A 45 -42.77 20.05 16.91
N PRO A 46 -43.64 21.04 16.60
CA PRO A 46 -43.99 22.12 17.53
C PRO A 46 -44.72 21.71 18.82
N SER A 47 -45.26 20.49 18.91
CA SER A 47 -45.94 19.99 20.12
C SER A 47 -45.10 19.01 20.96
N THR A 48 -44.02 18.43 20.42
CA THR A 48 -43.26 17.33 21.08
C THR A 48 -41.74 17.52 21.07
N GLY A 49 -41.19 18.37 20.19
CA GLY A 49 -39.76 18.70 20.18
C GLY A 49 -38.81 17.63 19.63
N GLN A 50 -39.28 16.59 18.92
CA GLN A 50 -38.39 15.60 18.29
C GLN A 50 -38.34 15.68 16.74
N PRO A 51 -37.23 15.28 16.08
CA PRO A 51 -37.09 15.32 14.63
C PRO A 51 -37.72 14.11 13.93
N TRP A 52 -38.44 14.34 12.84
CA TRP A 52 -39.18 13.34 12.06
C TRP A 52 -38.33 12.64 10.97
N THR A 53 -38.67 11.38 10.63
CA THR A 53 -38.17 10.62 9.46
C THR A 53 -39.31 9.96 8.66
N GLY A 54 -39.57 10.41 7.41
CA GLY A 54 -40.43 9.82 6.34
C GLY A 54 -41.94 9.70 6.62
N TYR A 55 -42.94 9.86 5.73
CA TYR A 55 -43.13 9.75 4.27
C TYR A 55 -44.20 10.77 3.76
N CYS A 56 -44.35 10.90 2.43
CA CYS A 56 -45.04 11.95 1.65
C CYS A 56 -46.58 11.76 1.45
N TYR A 57 -47.34 12.85 1.24
CA TYR A 57 -48.39 13.01 0.19
C TYR A 57 -48.71 14.51 -0.07
N ASP A 58 -48.90 14.89 -1.34
CA ASP A 58 -49.15 16.25 -1.84
C ASP A 58 -50.64 16.64 -1.87
N ARG A 59 -50.93 17.95 -1.91
CA ARG A 59 -52.14 18.51 -2.56
C ARG A 59 -51.83 19.82 -3.31
N PHE A 60 -52.01 19.82 -4.62
CA PHE A 60 -52.26 21.00 -5.46
C PHE A 60 -53.76 21.12 -5.77
N ASN A 61 -54.21 22.28 -6.25
CA ASN A 61 -55.54 22.44 -6.85
C ASN A 61 -55.65 21.64 -8.17
N ALA A 62 -56.87 21.33 -8.61
CA ALA A 62 -57.15 20.48 -9.77
C ALA A 62 -56.64 21.00 -11.14
N ASP A 63 -56.15 22.25 -11.20
CA ASP A 63 -55.63 22.87 -12.42
C ASP A 63 -54.10 23.05 -12.43
N GLY A 64 -53.40 22.65 -11.36
CA GLY A 64 -51.93 22.62 -11.33
C GLY A 64 -51.22 23.96 -11.18
N SER A 65 -51.88 25.03 -10.73
CA SER A 65 -51.20 26.33 -10.48
C SER A 65 -50.59 26.44 -9.06
N THR A 66 -49.38 27.00 -8.96
CA THR A 66 -48.72 27.40 -7.70
C THR A 66 -49.05 28.85 -7.33
N LYS A 67 -49.47 29.09 -6.08
CA LYS A 67 -49.61 30.43 -5.49
C LYS A 67 -48.23 30.89 -4.99
N GLY A 68 -47.76 32.05 -5.46
CA GLY A 68 -46.40 32.55 -5.23
C GLY A 68 -46.02 32.74 -3.75
N VAL A 69 -44.71 32.81 -3.49
CA VAL A 69 -44.13 33.11 -2.18
C VAL A 69 -43.20 34.32 -2.27
N TRP A 70 -43.53 35.33 -1.48
CA TRP A 70 -42.68 36.45 -1.07
C TRP A 70 -41.75 35.99 0.07
N VAL A 71 -40.50 36.43 0.09
CA VAL A 71 -39.67 36.40 1.30
C VAL A 71 -38.90 37.71 1.46
N SER A 72 -39.19 38.41 2.55
CA SER A 72 -38.47 39.58 3.05
C SER A 72 -37.31 39.18 3.98
N SER A 73 -36.42 40.14 4.21
CA SER A 73 -35.16 40.10 4.95
C SER A 73 -35.27 39.81 6.46
N LEU A 74 -34.19 39.27 7.06
CA LEU A 74 -33.58 39.82 8.29
C LEU A 74 -32.24 39.15 8.73
N ARG A 75 -31.20 40.02 8.77
CA ARG A 75 -30.08 40.21 9.72
C ARG A 75 -29.33 39.02 10.35
N TRP A 76 -27.99 39.07 10.23
CA TRP A 76 -27.04 38.77 11.32
C TRP A 76 -25.86 39.77 11.34
N HIS A 77 -25.20 39.83 12.51
CA HIS A 77 -24.41 40.92 13.10
C HIS A 77 -23.19 41.48 12.36
N THR A 78 -23.00 42.79 12.58
CA THR A 78 -21.88 43.65 12.19
C THR A 78 -20.59 43.38 12.98
N GLY A 79 -19.54 42.95 12.27
CA GLY A 79 -18.18 43.41 12.54
C GLY A 79 -17.83 44.40 11.43
N GLU A 80 -17.63 45.67 11.78
CA GLU A 80 -17.38 46.74 10.81
C GLU A 80 -16.02 46.56 10.12
N VAL A 81 -16.04 46.40 8.80
CA VAL A 81 -14.92 46.81 7.93
C VAL A 81 -15.41 48.03 7.17
N GLN A 82 -14.88 49.20 7.51
CA GLN A 82 -15.09 50.41 6.70
C GLN A 82 -14.40 50.22 5.35
N LEU A 83 -15.20 50.00 4.30
CA LEU A 83 -14.77 50.20 2.92
C LEU A 83 -15.09 51.64 2.53
N GLN A 84 -14.11 52.38 2.02
CA GLN A 84 -14.38 53.63 1.31
C GLN A 84 -15.27 53.35 0.08
N PRO A 85 -16.22 54.24 -0.25
CA PRO A 85 -17.15 54.02 -1.34
C PRO A 85 -16.42 54.09 -2.70
N CYS A 86 -16.29 52.95 -3.38
CA CYS A 86 -16.01 52.95 -4.82
C CYS A 86 -17.31 53.26 -5.57
N GLN A 87 -17.28 54.21 -6.50
CA GLN A 87 -18.41 54.57 -7.36
C GLN A 87 -18.75 53.45 -8.34
N PHE A 88 -19.55 52.48 -7.91
CA PHE A 88 -20.30 51.59 -8.78
C PHE A 88 -21.79 51.77 -8.49
N SER A 89 -22.63 51.79 -9.53
CA SER A 89 -24.09 51.75 -9.36
C SER A 89 -24.50 50.44 -8.64
N PRO A 90 -25.58 50.44 -7.84
CA PRO A 90 -26.02 49.24 -7.12
C PRO A 90 -26.24 48.10 -8.12
N VAL A 91 -25.54 46.99 -7.91
CA VAL A 91 -25.57 45.81 -8.78
C VAL A 91 -26.69 44.89 -8.28
N GLU A 92 -27.62 44.56 -9.16
CA GLU A 92 -28.64 43.53 -8.92
C GLU A 92 -27.97 42.15 -9.03
N VAL A 93 -28.07 41.33 -7.97
CA VAL A 93 -27.53 39.96 -7.97
C VAL A 93 -28.50 39.08 -8.73
N ILE A 94 -28.09 38.54 -9.88
CA ILE A 94 -29.03 37.91 -10.81
C ILE A 94 -29.32 36.43 -10.48
N GLU A 95 -28.45 35.65 -9.81
CA GLU A 95 -28.78 34.30 -9.25
C GLU A 95 -27.56 33.63 -8.53
N GLU A 96 -27.80 32.69 -7.59
CA GLU A 96 -26.77 31.78 -7.03
C GLU A 96 -26.69 30.49 -7.85
N PHE A 97 -25.53 30.19 -8.46
CA PHE A 97 -25.34 28.99 -9.28
C PHE A 97 -24.61 27.88 -8.52
N GLY A 98 -25.24 26.70 -8.41
CA GLY A 98 -24.57 25.47 -7.94
C GLY A 98 -23.76 24.81 -9.06
N PHE A 99 -22.51 24.41 -8.79
CA PHE A 99 -21.57 23.90 -9.80
C PHE A 99 -21.60 22.36 -9.96
N SER A 100 -21.38 21.85 -11.18
CA SER A 100 -21.15 20.42 -11.45
C SER A 100 -19.78 20.17 -12.12
N ARG A 101 -19.18 18.99 -11.88
CA ARG A 101 -17.78 18.63 -12.23
C ARG A 101 -17.57 18.26 -13.71
N THR A 102 -17.66 19.21 -14.65
CA THR A 102 -17.23 18.95 -16.04
C THR A 102 -16.45 20.13 -16.64
N ASN A 103 -15.53 19.85 -17.57
CA ASN A 103 -14.71 20.82 -18.31
C ASN A 103 -15.51 21.71 -19.30
N VAL A 104 -16.80 21.93 -19.02
CA VAL A 104 -17.69 22.72 -19.87
C VAL A 104 -17.62 24.19 -19.42
N PRO A 105 -17.40 25.16 -20.32
CA PRO A 105 -17.40 26.58 -19.98
C PRO A 105 -18.72 26.96 -19.28
N LEU A 106 -18.63 27.67 -18.17
CA LEU A 106 -19.80 28.16 -17.45
C LEU A 106 -20.50 29.20 -18.32
N LYS A 107 -21.75 28.93 -18.70
CA LYS A 107 -22.59 29.83 -19.50
C LYS A 107 -23.48 30.64 -18.57
N ILE A 108 -23.23 31.93 -18.45
CA ILE A 108 -23.99 32.86 -17.62
C ILE A 108 -24.93 33.65 -18.51
N PRO A 109 -26.25 33.34 -18.53
CA PRO A 109 -27.21 34.07 -19.34
C PRO A 109 -27.36 35.50 -18.84
N LEU A 110 -27.47 36.46 -19.76
CA LEU A 110 -27.71 37.86 -19.43
C LEU A 110 -29.00 38.35 -20.09
N PRO A 111 -29.92 39.00 -19.33
CA PRO A 111 -31.17 39.51 -19.88
C PRO A 111 -30.96 40.36 -21.13
N PRO A 112 -31.82 40.23 -22.16
CA PRO A 112 -31.68 40.94 -23.43
C PRO A 112 -31.82 42.46 -23.31
N ASP A 113 -32.52 42.93 -22.28
CA ASP A 113 -32.79 44.32 -21.95
C ASP A 113 -31.79 44.95 -20.97
N LEU A 114 -30.79 44.19 -20.52
CA LEU A 114 -29.76 44.68 -19.60
C LEU A 114 -28.87 45.73 -20.29
N ALA A 115 -28.97 46.97 -19.83
CA ALA A 115 -28.23 48.11 -20.40
C ALA A 115 -26.72 47.88 -20.34
N ASP A 116 -26.03 48.16 -21.46
CA ASP A 116 -24.57 47.97 -21.62
C ASP A 116 -24.07 46.54 -21.32
N ARG A 117 -24.94 45.52 -21.44
CA ARG A 117 -24.59 44.12 -21.14
C ARG A 117 -23.33 43.63 -21.83
N GLU A 118 -23.01 44.10 -23.05
CA GLU A 118 -21.77 43.78 -23.78
C GLU A 118 -20.48 44.06 -22.98
N ARG A 119 -20.54 44.92 -21.95
CA ARG A 119 -19.43 45.27 -21.04
C ARG A 119 -19.38 44.42 -19.76
N ALA A 120 -20.30 43.49 -19.58
CA ALA A 120 -20.40 42.64 -18.39
C ALA A 120 -19.12 41.80 -18.18
N GLN A 121 -18.68 41.72 -16.93
CA GLN A 121 -17.51 40.93 -16.51
C GLN A 121 -17.87 40.08 -15.29
N VAL A 122 -17.29 38.88 -15.20
CA VAL A 122 -17.56 37.93 -14.11
C VAL A 122 -16.43 38.01 -13.09
N TRP A 123 -16.80 38.17 -11.81
CA TRP A 123 -15.89 38.30 -10.67
C TRP A 123 -16.33 37.35 -9.54
N PHE A 124 -15.39 36.70 -8.87
CA PHE A 124 -15.66 35.82 -7.73
C PHE A 124 -15.24 36.45 -6.41
N LYS A 125 -15.98 36.19 -5.33
CA LYS A 125 -15.64 36.61 -3.95
C LYS A 125 -15.44 35.35 -3.11
N GLY A 126 -14.33 35.27 -2.36
CA GLY A 126 -14.09 34.16 -1.43
C GLY A 126 -12.73 33.46 -1.53
N LEU A 127 -11.77 33.94 -2.34
CA LEU A 127 -10.39 33.45 -2.26
C LEU A 127 -9.76 33.90 -0.93
N VAL A 128 -9.45 32.95 -0.05
CA VAL A 128 -8.74 33.15 1.23
C VAL A 128 -7.32 33.73 0.97
N PRO A 129 -6.75 34.56 1.88
CA PRO A 129 -5.77 35.57 1.50
C PRO A 129 -4.35 34.99 1.38
N ILE A 130 -3.95 34.64 0.17
CA ILE A 130 -2.52 34.59 -0.18
C ILE A 130 -2.19 35.93 -0.85
N THR A 131 -1.82 36.89 -0.01
CA THR A 131 -1.39 38.27 -0.31
C THR A 131 -2.49 39.26 -0.73
N ALA A 132 -2.33 40.51 -0.29
CA ALA A 132 -3.35 41.56 -0.25
C ALA A 132 -3.97 41.91 -1.62
N VAL A 133 -5.30 42.09 -1.60
CA VAL A 133 -6.20 42.78 -2.55
C VAL A 133 -5.90 42.67 -4.07
N ALA A 134 -6.64 41.81 -4.77
CA ALA A 134 -7.27 42.11 -6.07
C ALA A 134 -8.23 40.96 -6.46
N GLY A 135 -9.46 41.27 -6.89
CA GLY A 135 -10.31 40.30 -7.58
C GLY A 135 -9.65 39.87 -8.89
N TYR A 136 -9.80 38.60 -9.28
CA TYR A 136 -9.35 38.15 -10.60
C TYR A 136 -10.48 38.30 -11.60
N ARG A 137 -10.24 39.08 -12.66
CA ARG A 137 -11.08 39.06 -13.86
C ARG A 137 -10.81 37.77 -14.61
N LEU A 138 -11.82 36.90 -14.75
CA LEU A 138 -11.68 35.72 -15.59
C LEU A 138 -11.83 36.11 -17.08
N PRO A 139 -11.12 35.42 -17.98
CA PRO A 139 -11.35 35.57 -19.41
C PRO A 139 -12.77 35.08 -19.71
N THR A 140 -13.60 36.00 -20.16
CA THR A 140 -14.96 35.71 -20.61
C THR A 140 -15.07 36.00 -22.09
N GLN A 141 -15.82 35.16 -22.79
CA GLN A 141 -16.19 35.36 -24.19
C GLN A 141 -17.70 35.26 -24.32
N TRP A 142 -18.31 36.05 -25.19
CA TRP A 142 -19.73 35.88 -25.48
C TRP A 142 -19.97 34.57 -26.24
N ASN A 143 -21.09 33.91 -25.99
CA ASN A 143 -21.60 32.94 -26.93
C ASN A 143 -22.05 33.62 -28.24
N ASN A 144 -22.21 32.84 -29.30
CA ASN A 144 -22.36 33.36 -30.67
C ASN A 144 -23.55 34.33 -30.87
N ASP A 145 -24.65 34.14 -30.13
CA ASP A 145 -25.86 34.96 -30.16
C ASP A 145 -25.85 36.09 -29.10
N LYS A 146 -24.73 36.24 -28.36
CA LYS A 146 -24.53 37.20 -27.27
C LYS A 146 -25.63 37.19 -26.20
N SER A 147 -26.27 36.06 -25.98
CA SER A 147 -27.26 35.85 -24.92
C SER A 147 -26.62 35.47 -23.57
N ALA A 148 -25.34 35.11 -23.56
CA ALA A 148 -24.62 34.67 -22.37
C ALA A 148 -23.10 34.90 -22.45
N LEU A 149 -22.47 35.14 -21.30
CA LEU A 149 -21.02 35.09 -21.15
C LEU A 149 -20.58 33.64 -20.86
N LEU A 150 -19.61 33.17 -21.62
CA LEU A 150 -18.90 31.91 -21.41
C LEU A 150 -17.63 32.20 -20.61
N CYS A 151 -17.52 31.62 -19.43
CA CYS A 151 -16.38 31.77 -18.54
C CYS A 151 -15.69 30.41 -18.36
N GLN A 152 -14.39 30.32 -18.63
CA GLN A 152 -13.63 29.09 -18.43
C GLN A 152 -12.97 29.13 -17.06
N LEU A 153 -13.35 28.21 -16.16
CA LEU A 153 -12.77 28.12 -14.82
C LEU A 153 -11.46 27.32 -14.87
N PRO A 154 -10.37 27.78 -14.26
CA PRO A 154 -9.22 26.92 -14.00
C PRO A 154 -9.62 25.79 -13.04
N MET A 155 -9.11 24.58 -13.24
CA MET A 155 -9.45 23.41 -12.40
C MET A 155 -9.11 23.67 -10.93
N LEU A 156 -10.13 23.96 -10.11
CA LEU A 156 -10.03 24.08 -8.66
C LEU A 156 -11.12 23.21 -8.03
N GLY A 157 -10.79 22.51 -6.94
CA GLY A 157 -11.69 21.59 -6.24
C GLY A 157 -12.93 22.29 -5.68
N ALA A 158 -14.09 21.66 -5.81
CA ALA A 158 -15.41 22.29 -5.69
C ALA A 158 -15.88 22.71 -4.29
N ASN A 159 -15.05 22.64 -3.24
CA ASN A 159 -15.53 22.86 -1.87
C ASN A 159 -15.34 24.30 -1.34
N GLU A 160 -14.80 25.22 -2.13
CA GLU A 160 -14.43 26.58 -1.65
C GLU A 160 -15.01 27.75 -2.47
N LEU A 161 -15.91 27.51 -3.43
CA LEU A 161 -16.53 28.56 -4.24
C LEU A 161 -18.01 28.69 -3.92
N SER A 162 -18.35 29.58 -2.98
CA SER A 162 -19.76 29.79 -2.58
C SER A 162 -20.45 30.95 -3.29
N GLN A 163 -19.76 31.95 -3.87
CA GLN A 163 -20.43 33.11 -4.50
C GLN A 163 -19.69 33.70 -5.72
N SER A 164 -20.46 33.99 -6.79
CA SER A 164 -20.00 34.65 -8.03
C SER A 164 -20.85 35.90 -8.29
N TYR A 165 -20.25 36.97 -8.83
CA TYR A 165 -20.94 38.20 -9.19
C TYR A 165 -20.67 38.55 -10.66
N VAL A 166 -21.68 39.06 -11.37
CA VAL A 166 -21.51 39.71 -12.67
C VAL A 166 -21.57 41.21 -12.47
N LEU A 167 -20.51 41.92 -12.85
CA LEU A 167 -20.41 43.39 -12.73
C LEU A 167 -20.51 44.05 -14.10
N ILE A 168 -21.32 45.11 -14.20
CA ILE A 168 -21.45 45.95 -15.40
C ILE A 168 -20.98 47.37 -15.06
N PRO A 169 -19.88 47.85 -15.66
CA PRO A 169 -19.38 49.19 -15.39
C PRO A 169 -20.31 50.27 -15.96
N ALA A 170 -20.62 51.32 -15.20
CA ALA A 170 -21.38 52.48 -15.67
C ALA A 170 -20.67 53.20 -16.85
N LYS A 171 -21.43 53.94 -17.67
CA LYS A 171 -20.95 54.64 -18.88
C LYS A 171 -19.76 55.60 -18.67
N SER A 172 -19.53 56.08 -17.45
CA SER A 172 -18.46 57.04 -17.10
C SER A 172 -17.38 56.49 -16.17
N ALA A 173 -17.46 55.23 -15.72
CA ALA A 173 -16.44 54.65 -14.86
C ALA A 173 -15.26 54.14 -15.71
N ALA A 174 -14.09 54.76 -15.55
CA ALA A 174 -12.85 54.20 -16.07
C ALA A 174 -12.62 52.83 -15.39
N PRO A 175 -12.19 51.78 -16.11
CA PRO A 175 -11.85 50.51 -15.49
C PRO A 175 -10.77 50.76 -14.42
N PRO A 176 -10.80 50.07 -13.27
CA PRO A 176 -9.78 50.24 -12.24
C PRO A 176 -8.41 49.95 -12.86
N ILE A 177 -7.62 51.01 -13.05
CA ILE A 177 -6.21 50.89 -13.41
C ILE A 177 -5.51 50.38 -12.15
N PRO A 178 -4.83 49.21 -12.18
CA PRO A 178 -4.07 48.77 -11.02
C PRO A 178 -3.05 49.86 -10.68
N SER A 179 -3.02 50.31 -9.43
CA SER A 179 -1.98 51.19 -8.91
C SER A 179 -0.65 50.44 -8.84
N ASN A 180 -0.04 50.23 -10.01
CA ASN A 180 1.32 49.75 -10.21
C ASN A 180 1.88 50.24 -11.55
N ALA A 181 1.31 51.29 -12.13
CA ALA A 181 1.97 52.08 -13.17
C ALA A 181 2.97 53.08 -12.56
N GLU A 182 3.90 52.56 -11.74
CA GLU A 182 5.27 53.07 -11.79
C GLU A 182 5.92 52.49 -13.06
N PRO A 183 6.84 53.20 -13.73
CA PRO A 183 7.36 52.78 -15.04
C PRO A 183 7.93 51.36 -14.98
N ALA A 184 7.26 50.44 -15.67
CA ALA A 184 7.57 49.02 -15.80
C ALA A 184 8.88 48.70 -16.55
N ARG A 185 9.90 49.56 -16.49
CA ARG A 185 11.20 49.34 -17.12
C ARG A 185 12.28 48.78 -16.19
N VAL A 186 12.04 48.71 -14.87
CA VAL A 186 13.08 48.34 -13.89
C VAL A 186 12.83 46.97 -13.22
N LYS A 187 11.56 46.54 -13.04
CA LYS A 187 11.22 45.27 -12.35
C LYS A 187 11.72 44.01 -13.09
N ASP A 188 12.00 44.12 -14.38
CA ASP A 188 12.45 43.00 -15.23
C ASP A 188 13.97 42.93 -15.43
N LEU A 189 14.75 43.82 -14.80
CA LEU A 189 16.21 43.85 -14.96
C LEU A 189 16.95 42.83 -14.09
N PHE A 190 16.37 42.35 -12.97
CA PHE A 190 17.04 41.45 -12.02
C PHE A 190 16.12 40.35 -11.47
N SER A 191 16.64 39.13 -11.31
CA SER A 191 15.98 38.03 -10.57
C SER A 191 16.92 37.41 -9.54
N PHE A 192 16.39 37.02 -8.38
CA PHE A 192 17.11 36.28 -7.35
C PHE A 192 16.63 34.83 -7.34
N ARG A 193 17.54 33.87 -7.30
CA ARG A 193 17.23 32.45 -7.13
C ARG A 193 18.24 31.79 -6.20
N ILE A 194 17.83 30.85 -5.37
CA ILE A 194 18.78 29.98 -4.65
C ILE A 194 19.47 29.11 -5.71
N ALA A 195 20.80 29.06 -5.68
CA ALA A 195 21.63 28.40 -6.70
C ALA A 195 21.77 26.88 -6.47
N GLN A 196 20.66 26.21 -6.18
CA GLN A 196 20.57 24.75 -6.00
C GLN A 196 19.30 24.23 -6.70
N PRO A 197 19.19 22.91 -7.02
CA PRO A 197 17.99 22.35 -7.66
C PRO A 197 16.72 22.78 -6.92
N VAL A 198 15.66 23.00 -7.70
CA VAL A 198 14.51 23.93 -7.49
C VAL A 198 13.65 23.69 -6.23
N HIS A 199 14.08 22.86 -5.27
CA HIS A 199 13.23 22.38 -4.17
C HIS A 199 13.84 22.46 -2.75
N ARG A 200 15.03 23.04 -2.53
CA ARG A 200 15.62 23.16 -1.17
C ARG A 200 15.26 24.49 -0.50
N GLN A 201 14.29 24.49 0.43
CA GLN A 201 13.94 25.65 1.27
C GLN A 201 14.47 25.56 2.72
N ASN A 202 15.05 24.42 3.11
CA ASN A 202 15.56 24.17 4.46
C ASN A 202 17.11 24.08 4.48
N PHE A 203 17.75 24.85 5.36
CA PHE A 203 19.21 24.89 5.55
C PHE A 203 19.60 24.60 7.01
N LEU A 204 20.79 24.03 7.22
CA LEU A 204 21.33 23.81 8.57
C LEU A 204 22.01 25.08 9.08
N ARG A 205 21.92 25.32 10.39
CA ARG A 205 22.73 26.36 11.04
C ARG A 205 24.22 26.08 10.82
N GLY A 206 24.93 27.03 10.23
CA GLY A 206 26.34 26.92 9.85
C GLY A 206 26.57 26.65 8.35
N GLU A 207 25.54 26.27 7.60
CA GLU A 207 25.62 26.22 6.13
C GLU A 207 25.68 27.64 5.53
N SER A 208 26.38 27.77 4.41
CA SER A 208 26.30 28.98 3.59
C SER A 208 25.21 28.80 2.53
N ILE A 209 24.26 29.73 2.44
CA ILE A 209 23.17 29.67 1.46
C ILE A 209 23.65 30.35 0.16
N PRO A 210 23.78 29.63 -0.97
CA PRO A 210 24.17 30.24 -2.23
C PRO A 210 22.96 30.91 -2.89
N VAL A 211 22.92 32.24 -2.90
CA VAL A 211 21.89 33.04 -3.59
C VAL A 211 22.49 33.57 -4.88
N LYS A 212 21.98 33.13 -6.04
CA LYS A 212 22.38 33.65 -7.34
C LYS A 212 21.50 34.84 -7.72
N LEU A 213 22.13 36.00 -7.90
CA LEU A 213 21.52 37.16 -8.56
C LEU A 213 21.72 37.02 -10.07
N VAL A 214 20.66 37.11 -10.88
CA VAL A 214 20.73 37.06 -12.35
C VAL A 214 20.15 38.33 -12.92
N VAL A 215 20.92 39.05 -13.74
CA VAL A 215 20.46 40.25 -14.47
C VAL A 215 19.86 39.80 -15.80
N THR A 216 18.58 40.10 -16.03
CA THR A 216 17.78 39.57 -17.14
C THR A 216 17.61 40.59 -18.27
N GLN A 217 18.69 41.05 -18.92
CA GLN A 217 18.75 41.53 -20.32
C GLN A 217 20.10 42.21 -20.65
N GLU A 218 20.44 42.31 -21.94
CA GLU A 218 21.60 43.03 -22.50
C GLU A 218 21.55 44.54 -22.19
N THR A 219 21.92 44.92 -20.98
CA THR A 219 22.19 46.31 -20.62
C THR A 219 23.63 46.64 -21.00
N LYS A 220 23.83 47.21 -22.19
CA LYS A 220 25.07 47.94 -22.48
C LYS A 220 25.14 49.15 -21.52
N ALA A 221 26.10 49.08 -20.60
CA ALA A 221 26.56 50.14 -19.69
C ALA A 221 25.66 50.54 -18.51
N LEU A 222 25.64 49.72 -17.46
CA LEU A 222 25.62 50.22 -16.07
C LEU A 222 27.08 50.41 -15.61
N SER A 223 27.72 51.50 -16.02
CA SER A 223 29.05 51.89 -15.53
C SER A 223 28.93 53.05 -14.53
N GLY A 224 28.72 52.72 -13.26
CA GLY A 224 28.75 53.65 -12.13
C GLY A 224 29.15 52.91 -10.84
N PRO A 225 29.68 53.62 -9.82
CA PRO A 225 30.03 53.01 -8.53
C PRO A 225 28.79 52.38 -7.89
N ALA A 226 28.90 51.09 -7.58
CA ALA A 226 27.78 50.20 -7.29
C ALA A 226 27.00 50.57 -6.01
N GLY A 227 25.68 50.48 -6.09
CA GLY A 227 24.78 50.55 -4.94
C GLY A 227 25.08 49.45 -3.91
N GLN A 228 24.93 49.78 -2.62
CA GLN A 228 24.97 48.78 -1.55
C GLN A 228 23.76 47.85 -1.68
N VAL A 229 24.01 46.54 -1.67
CA VAL A 229 22.97 45.55 -1.42
C VAL A 229 23.00 45.23 0.06
N ALA A 230 21.95 45.64 0.78
CA ALA A 230 21.71 45.15 2.12
C ALA A 230 20.90 43.87 2.02
N VAL A 231 21.44 42.79 2.58
CA VAL A 231 20.72 41.54 2.76
C VAL A 231 20.32 41.46 4.23
N LEU A 232 19.02 41.61 4.50
CA LEU A 232 18.44 41.46 5.84
C LEU A 232 17.86 40.05 5.96
N ALA A 233 18.24 39.32 7.01
CA ALA A 233 17.59 38.09 7.41
C ALA A 233 16.65 38.40 8.59
N GLU A 234 15.34 38.40 8.33
CA GLU A 234 14.33 38.72 9.34
C GLU A 234 13.52 37.48 9.73
N PRO A 235 13.23 37.24 11.03
CA PRO A 235 12.38 36.13 11.45
C PRO A 235 10.97 36.16 10.82
N TYR A 236 10.55 34.99 10.35
CA TYR A 236 9.25 34.55 9.84
C TYR A 236 8.16 34.33 10.91
N PRO A 237 7.21 35.22 11.29
CA PRO A 237 6.13 34.81 12.19
C PRO A 237 5.03 34.07 11.40
N SER A 238 5.16 32.76 11.20
CA SER A 238 4.15 31.95 10.49
C SER A 238 3.38 31.00 11.40
N GLU A 239 3.84 30.68 12.62
CA GLU A 239 3.08 29.84 13.56
C GLU A 239 3.29 30.20 15.05
N PRO A 240 2.24 30.20 15.90
CA PRO A 240 2.33 30.54 17.32
C PRO A 240 3.22 29.60 18.15
N GLN A 241 3.35 28.34 17.73
CA GLN A 241 4.02 27.27 18.48
C GLN A 241 5.56 27.32 18.43
N TRP A 242 6.12 28.21 17.59
CA TRP A 242 7.58 28.45 17.49
C TRP A 242 7.95 29.91 17.75
N ALA A 243 7.03 30.71 18.33
CA ALA A 243 7.37 32.02 18.85
C ALA A 243 8.56 31.85 19.82
N ALA A 244 9.62 32.62 19.59
CA ALA A 244 10.77 32.61 20.48
C ALA A 244 10.29 32.77 21.93
N PRO A 245 10.81 31.99 22.90
CA PRO A 245 10.47 32.16 24.31
C PRO A 245 10.68 33.63 24.66
N GLN A 246 9.68 34.28 25.28
CA GLN A 246 9.52 35.73 25.51
C GLN A 246 10.82 36.53 25.76
N GLY A 247 11.61 36.70 24.72
CA GLY A 247 12.92 37.31 24.70
C GLY A 247 13.14 37.76 23.27
N GLY A 248 13.21 39.08 23.08
CA GLY A 248 12.95 39.76 21.81
C GLY A 248 13.59 39.13 20.58
N SER A 249 12.88 39.24 19.45
CA SER A 249 13.40 38.85 18.13
C SER A 249 14.82 39.38 17.93
N PRO A 250 15.79 38.55 17.52
CA PRO A 250 17.13 39.02 17.23
C PRO A 250 17.06 40.15 16.19
N PRO A 251 17.85 41.23 16.34
CA PRO A 251 17.78 42.37 15.44
C PRO A 251 18.14 41.96 14.01
N PRO A 252 17.56 42.60 12.98
CA PRO A 252 17.89 42.32 11.58
C PRO A 252 19.40 42.48 11.36
N LYS A 253 20.07 41.42 10.86
CA LYS A 253 21.49 41.50 10.54
C LYS A 253 21.65 42.02 9.12
N VAL A 254 22.25 43.21 8.98
CA VAL A 254 22.61 43.79 7.67
C VAL A 254 23.95 43.20 7.25
N LEU A 255 23.97 42.49 6.12
CA LEU A 255 25.22 42.04 5.49
C LEU A 255 25.60 43.03 4.37
N PRO A 256 26.54 43.96 4.59
CA PRO A 256 26.96 44.90 3.54
C PRO A 256 27.77 44.17 2.48
N PHE A 257 27.36 44.27 1.21
CA PHE A 257 28.11 43.73 0.08
C PHE A 257 28.33 44.78 -1.02
N ARG A 258 29.51 44.73 -1.65
CA ARG A 258 29.84 45.52 -2.84
C ARG A 258 29.72 44.65 -4.08
N LEU A 259 28.77 44.96 -4.96
CA LEU A 259 28.70 44.34 -6.29
C LEU A 259 29.92 44.77 -7.11
N GLY A 260 30.70 43.79 -7.59
CA GLY A 260 31.69 44.01 -8.65
C GLY A 260 31.01 44.41 -9.97
N LYS A 261 31.81 44.84 -10.95
CA LYS A 261 31.32 45.26 -12.28
C LYS A 261 30.53 44.11 -12.92
N ILE A 262 29.21 44.27 -13.09
CA ILE A 262 28.34 43.26 -13.68
C ILE A 262 28.35 43.43 -15.20
N THR A 263 28.87 42.47 -15.94
CA THR A 263 28.72 42.37 -17.40
C THR A 263 27.65 41.32 -17.72
N GLY A 264 26.78 41.60 -18.70
CA GLY A 264 25.55 40.85 -18.95
C GLY A 264 25.71 39.32 -18.98
N GLY A 265 24.80 38.61 -18.31
CA GLY A 265 24.76 37.13 -18.29
C GLY A 265 25.50 36.45 -17.12
N ILE A 266 26.33 37.18 -16.37
CA ILE A 266 27.06 36.62 -15.22
C ILE A 266 26.26 36.88 -13.93
N GLY A 267 25.84 35.80 -13.27
CA GLY A 267 25.18 35.90 -11.97
C GLY A 267 26.19 35.86 -10.82
N ALA A 268 26.08 36.77 -9.86
CA ALA A 268 26.85 36.70 -8.62
C ALA A 268 26.21 35.69 -7.67
N VAL A 269 26.99 34.74 -7.15
CA VAL A 269 26.54 33.82 -6.09
C VAL A 269 26.96 34.41 -4.75
N LEU A 270 25.99 34.77 -3.93
CA LEU A 270 26.20 35.27 -2.59
C LEU A 270 26.11 34.11 -1.61
N GLN A 271 27.08 33.97 -0.72
CA GLN A 271 27.04 32.99 0.37
C GLN A 271 26.54 33.69 1.62
N VAL A 272 25.34 33.34 2.09
CA VAL A 272 24.79 33.87 3.36
C VAL A 272 25.23 32.94 4.49
N PRO A 273 26.15 33.34 5.38
CA PRO A 273 26.54 32.51 6.52
C PRO A 273 25.40 32.46 7.54
N THR A 274 25.00 31.24 7.94
CA THR A 274 23.86 31.04 8.85
C THR A 274 24.28 30.68 10.28
N GLY A 275 25.58 30.60 10.58
CA GLY A 275 26.11 30.13 11.87
C GLY A 275 25.59 30.91 13.08
N ASP A 276 25.33 32.21 12.92
CA ASP A 276 24.86 33.09 13.99
C ASP A 276 23.32 33.21 14.05
N LEU A 277 22.60 32.62 13.09
CA LEU A 277 21.15 32.69 13.06
C LEU A 277 20.54 31.57 13.92
N ALA A 278 19.47 31.90 14.63
CA ALA A 278 18.69 30.91 15.36
C ALA A 278 17.95 29.97 14.39
N ALA A 279 17.41 28.88 14.91
CA ALA A 279 16.46 28.07 14.16
C ALA A 279 15.16 28.85 13.94
N GLY A 280 14.57 28.75 12.75
CA GLY A 280 13.32 29.43 12.43
C GLY A 280 13.16 29.71 10.93
N GLU A 281 12.01 30.25 10.55
CA GLU A 281 11.83 30.79 9.21
C GLU A 281 12.45 32.16 9.10
N TYR A 282 13.03 32.46 7.94
CA TYR A 282 13.68 33.72 7.66
C TYR A 282 13.24 34.23 6.28
N ARG A 283 13.10 35.55 6.19
CA ARG A 283 13.01 36.28 4.93
C ARG A 283 14.37 36.91 4.64
N LEU A 284 14.94 36.60 3.49
CA LEU A 284 16.02 37.33 2.87
C LEU A 284 15.43 38.52 2.12
N VAL A 285 15.71 39.72 2.60
CA VAL A 285 15.30 40.97 1.97
C VAL A 285 16.52 41.61 1.35
N ALA A 286 16.56 41.68 0.02
CA ALA A 286 17.63 42.36 -0.71
C ALA A 286 17.13 43.72 -1.22
N SER A 287 17.81 44.79 -0.81
CA SER A 287 17.51 46.16 -1.24
C SER A 287 18.68 46.75 -1.99
N LEU A 288 18.46 47.20 -3.23
CA LEU A 288 19.46 47.92 -4.03
C LEU A 288 19.12 49.42 -3.99
N ARG A 289 20.06 50.26 -3.55
CA ARG A 289 19.96 51.73 -3.67
C ARG A 289 20.98 52.23 -4.68
N ASP A 290 20.52 52.83 -5.78
CA ASP A 290 21.39 53.61 -6.66
C ASP A 290 21.66 54.98 -6.01
N GLN A 291 22.90 55.22 -5.58
CA GLN A 291 23.28 56.49 -4.95
C GLN A 291 23.35 57.65 -5.95
N ALA A 292 23.34 57.39 -7.26
CA ALA A 292 23.82 58.38 -8.22
C ALA A 292 22.74 59.25 -8.87
N LYS A 293 21.43 58.88 -8.96
CA LYS A 293 20.45 59.80 -9.59
C LYS A 293 18.96 59.54 -9.46
N LEU A 294 18.49 58.46 -8.83
CA LEU A 294 17.11 58.04 -9.07
C LEU A 294 16.26 57.68 -7.83
N GLY A 295 16.82 57.51 -6.63
CA GLY A 295 16.01 57.43 -5.40
C GLY A 295 15.09 56.21 -5.29
N TRP A 296 15.23 55.21 -6.16
CA TRP A 296 14.44 53.98 -6.09
C TRP A 296 15.07 52.95 -5.15
N SER A 297 14.23 52.18 -4.45
CA SER A 297 14.66 50.94 -3.79
C SER A 297 13.79 49.78 -4.27
N MET A 298 14.40 48.77 -4.90
CA MET A 298 13.72 47.50 -5.12
C MET A 298 13.97 46.56 -3.96
N THR A 299 12.90 45.94 -3.47
CA THR A 299 12.93 44.94 -2.40
C THR A 299 12.43 43.60 -2.95
N LYS A 300 13.27 42.56 -2.92
CA LYS A 300 12.85 41.18 -3.20
C LYS A 300 12.96 40.36 -1.93
N VAL A 301 11.95 39.54 -1.68
CA VAL A 301 11.83 38.70 -0.49
C VAL A 301 11.96 37.24 -0.89
N LEU A 302 12.95 36.54 -0.31
CA LEU A 302 13.18 35.11 -0.47
C LEU A 302 12.95 34.43 0.88
N ARG A 303 12.12 33.38 0.94
CA ARG A 303 11.84 32.66 2.19
C ARG A 303 12.70 31.40 2.27
N PHE A 304 13.26 31.14 3.44
CA PHE A 304 14.00 29.92 3.76
C PHE A 304 13.86 29.61 5.25
N ARG A 305 14.13 28.36 5.65
CA ARG A 305 14.02 27.91 7.04
C ARG A 305 15.35 27.35 7.53
N LEU A 306 15.79 27.76 8.72
CA LEU A 306 16.97 27.24 9.39
C LEU A 306 16.57 26.23 10.46
N CYS A 307 17.10 25.02 10.36
CA CYS A 307 16.83 23.93 11.30
C CYS A 307 17.98 23.76 12.31
N PRO A 308 17.69 23.48 13.60
CA PRO A 308 18.69 23.02 14.56
C PRO A 308 19.38 21.75 14.06
N PRO A 309 20.68 21.52 14.37
CA PRO A 309 21.37 20.28 14.01
C PRO A 309 20.69 19.01 14.55
N SER A 310 19.96 19.12 15.67
CA SER A 310 19.32 18.01 16.37
C SER A 310 17.91 17.63 15.88
N THR A 311 17.28 18.44 15.01
CA THR A 311 15.87 18.25 14.62
C THR A 311 15.66 17.87 13.15
N TYR A 312 16.71 17.43 12.45
CA TYR A 312 16.54 16.87 11.10
C TYR A 312 15.90 15.46 11.16
N ARG A 313 14.57 15.42 11.24
CA ARG A 313 13.73 14.29 10.85
C ARG A 313 13.42 14.45 9.36
N TYR A 314 13.91 13.53 8.53
CA TYR A 314 13.78 13.64 7.06
C TYR A 314 12.38 13.28 6.57
N GLU A 315 11.89 14.12 5.65
CA GLU A 315 10.86 13.79 4.67
C GLU A 315 11.46 12.78 3.68
N ILE A 316 10.78 11.64 3.50
CA ILE A 316 11.14 10.63 2.51
C ILE A 316 9.98 10.58 1.51
N GLY A 317 10.31 10.83 0.24
CA GLY A 317 9.35 11.00 -0.84
C GLY A 317 8.45 9.79 -1.05
N GLY A 318 7.14 10.03 -0.99
CA GLY A 318 6.13 9.24 -1.68
C GLY A 318 5.94 9.75 -3.10
N TRP A 319 5.37 8.91 -3.95
CA TRP A 319 4.90 9.29 -5.28
C TRP A 319 3.86 10.42 -5.17
N GLY A 320 4.21 11.62 -5.66
CA GLY A 320 3.29 12.70 -6.08
C GLY A 320 2.46 13.40 -5.00
N GLY A 321 2.70 14.71 -4.81
CA GLY A 321 1.73 15.65 -4.22
C GLY A 321 2.19 16.33 -2.92
N ASP A 322 2.58 17.60 -3.06
CA ASP A 322 2.66 18.72 -2.10
C ASP A 322 3.34 18.55 -0.70
N PRO A 323 4.35 19.37 -0.33
CA PRO A 323 5.09 19.26 0.92
C PRO A 323 4.51 20.19 2.02
N ILE A 324 3.25 19.96 2.42
CA ILE A 324 2.66 20.62 3.61
C ILE A 324 1.81 19.60 4.41
N SER A 325 2.47 18.75 5.18
CA SER A 325 1.97 18.31 6.50
C SER A 325 3.10 17.65 7.31
N GLN A 326 3.44 18.30 8.42
CA GLN A 326 4.62 18.01 9.23
C GLN A 326 4.34 17.00 10.35
N ALA A 327 5.41 16.26 10.71
CA ALA A 327 5.76 15.79 12.05
C ALA A 327 4.86 14.75 12.77
N GLU A 328 5.18 13.47 12.57
CA GLU A 328 5.35 12.41 13.60
C GLU A 328 5.37 11.02 12.95
N HIS A 329 6.52 10.56 12.43
CA HIS A 329 6.48 9.41 11.54
C HIS A 329 7.70 8.50 11.65
N ASN A 330 7.45 7.29 12.14
CA ASN A 330 8.37 6.15 12.15
C ASN A 330 7.97 5.14 11.06
N LEU A 331 9.00 4.55 10.45
CA LEU A 331 9.06 3.26 9.75
C LEU A 331 8.12 3.08 8.53
N SER A 332 8.66 3.35 7.34
CA SER A 332 8.26 2.64 6.12
C SER A 332 9.46 2.45 5.19
N THR A 333 9.43 1.36 4.41
CA THR A 333 10.41 1.02 3.38
C THR A 333 10.53 2.12 2.34
N CYS A 334 11.71 2.69 2.22
CA CYS A 334 11.98 3.75 1.27
C CYS A 334 12.44 3.15 -0.06
N ILE A 335 11.80 3.53 -1.17
CA ILE A 335 12.34 3.35 -2.51
C ILE A 335 13.41 4.45 -2.65
N LEU A 336 14.65 4.11 -2.32
CA LEU A 336 15.76 5.07 -2.29
C LEU A 336 16.27 5.28 -3.73
N THR A 337 16.13 6.50 -4.25
CA THR A 337 16.62 6.84 -5.60
C THR A 337 17.99 7.52 -5.59
N GLY A 338 18.66 7.63 -4.43
CA GLY A 338 19.94 8.33 -4.32
C GLY A 338 20.83 7.91 -3.14
N PRO A 339 22.14 8.25 -3.20
CA PRO A 339 23.13 8.05 -2.14
C PRO A 339 22.69 8.55 -0.77
N LYS A 340 22.07 9.74 -0.74
CA LYS A 340 21.67 10.41 0.49
C LYS A 340 20.65 9.59 1.26
N GLU A 341 19.64 9.06 0.58
CA GLU A 341 18.60 8.28 1.22
C GLU A 341 19.17 6.94 1.78
N MET A 342 20.16 6.35 1.09
CA MET A 342 20.89 5.16 1.58
C MET A 342 21.72 5.47 2.83
N ASP A 343 22.39 6.61 2.87
CA ASP A 343 23.13 7.08 4.04
C ASP A 343 22.20 7.39 5.22
N ASP A 344 21.02 7.95 4.95
CA ASP A 344 20.00 8.19 5.96
C ASP A 344 19.50 6.89 6.60
N CYS A 345 19.31 5.83 5.81
CA CYS A 345 18.98 4.51 6.37
C CYS A 345 20.06 4.04 7.34
N LEU A 346 21.34 4.14 6.97
CA LEU A 346 22.45 3.76 7.84
C LEU A 346 22.45 4.57 9.14
N ARG A 347 22.29 5.90 9.05
CA ARG A 347 22.25 6.81 10.20
C ARG A 347 21.09 6.51 11.16
N LEU A 348 19.96 6.05 10.63
CA LEU A 348 18.78 5.67 11.41
C LEU A 348 18.83 4.21 11.90
N GLY A 349 19.89 3.47 11.62
CA GLY A 349 19.97 2.03 11.92
C GLY A 349 18.98 1.18 11.13
N MET A 350 18.48 1.70 10.01
CA MET A 350 17.56 1.04 9.10
C MET A 350 18.33 0.30 8.00
N LYS A 351 17.73 -0.80 7.54
CA LYS A 351 18.14 -1.48 6.32
C LYS A 351 17.21 -1.07 5.18
N PHE A 352 17.71 -1.05 3.96
CA PHE A 352 16.90 -0.83 2.77
C PHE A 352 16.95 -2.04 1.85
N SER A 353 15.86 -2.28 1.13
CA SER A 353 15.84 -3.27 0.06
C SER A 353 15.81 -2.53 -1.27
N LEU A 354 16.73 -2.86 -2.17
CA LEU A 354 16.76 -2.23 -3.49
C LEU A 354 15.58 -2.74 -4.32
N ARG A 355 14.79 -1.80 -4.86
CA ARG A 355 13.85 -2.04 -5.96
C ARG A 355 14.58 -1.76 -7.26
N THR A 356 14.56 -2.69 -8.21
CA THR A 356 15.11 -2.45 -9.54
C THR A 356 14.03 -2.19 -10.59
N ASP A 357 14.21 -1.12 -11.35
CA ASP A 357 13.31 -0.72 -12.44
C ASP A 357 13.78 -1.38 -13.73
N VAL A 358 13.52 -2.68 -13.81
CA VAL A 358 13.88 -3.52 -14.97
C VAL A 358 12.67 -3.97 -15.76
N TYR A 359 11.49 -3.98 -15.14
CA TYR A 359 10.24 -4.17 -15.88
C TYR A 359 9.77 -2.85 -16.46
N TYR A 360 9.18 -2.92 -17.66
CA TYR A 360 8.54 -1.78 -18.31
C TYR A 360 9.50 -0.70 -18.77
N ASN A 361 10.52 -1.07 -19.56
CA ASN A 361 11.28 -0.10 -20.33
C ASN A 361 10.43 0.54 -21.45
N ILE A 362 9.52 1.42 -21.06
CA ILE A 362 8.56 2.07 -21.95
C ILE A 362 9.30 2.91 -22.98
N GLN A 363 10.40 3.54 -22.60
CA GLN A 363 11.22 4.33 -23.52
C GLN A 363 11.78 3.44 -24.64
N LEU A 364 12.36 2.29 -24.29
CA LEU A 364 12.81 1.32 -25.28
C LEU A 364 11.65 0.87 -26.18
N ALA A 365 10.48 0.59 -25.60
CA ALA A 365 9.29 0.22 -26.39
C ALA A 365 8.81 1.34 -27.33
N GLN A 366 8.97 2.61 -26.96
CA GLN A 366 8.64 3.74 -27.82
C GLN A 366 9.64 3.86 -28.98
N GLU A 367 10.93 3.76 -28.69
CA GLU A 367 12.05 3.89 -29.64
C GLU A 367 12.16 2.69 -30.60
N HIS A 368 11.77 1.49 -30.14
CA HIS A 368 11.91 0.23 -30.86
C HIS A 368 10.56 -0.50 -31.00
N PRO A 369 9.76 -0.21 -32.04
CA PRO A 369 8.45 -0.85 -32.25
C PRO A 369 8.46 -2.38 -32.28
N GLU A 370 9.57 -2.99 -32.68
CA GLU A 370 9.81 -4.44 -32.72
C GLU A 370 9.87 -5.08 -31.33
N VAL A 371 10.17 -4.32 -30.28
CA VAL A 371 10.15 -4.81 -28.90
C VAL A 371 8.76 -4.70 -28.28
N ARG A 372 7.79 -4.05 -28.94
CA ARG A 372 6.45 -3.85 -28.37
C ARG A 372 5.69 -5.16 -28.29
N MET A 373 5.04 -5.37 -27.15
CA MET A 373 4.09 -6.43 -26.98
C MET A 373 2.87 -6.23 -27.88
N LYS A 374 2.42 -7.33 -28.46
CA LYS A 374 1.19 -7.35 -29.27
C LYS A 374 0.09 -8.15 -28.60
N ARG A 375 -1.14 -7.69 -28.77
CA ARG A 375 -2.37 -8.45 -28.48
C ARG A 375 -2.61 -9.51 -29.57
N PRO A 376 -3.55 -10.47 -29.35
CA PRO A 376 -3.91 -11.45 -30.38
C PRO A 376 -4.31 -10.83 -31.73
N ASP A 377 -4.96 -9.66 -31.70
CA ASP A 377 -5.37 -8.89 -32.89
C ASP A 377 -4.23 -8.11 -33.56
N GLY A 378 -2.99 -8.22 -33.05
CA GLY A 378 -1.80 -7.53 -33.57
C GLY A 378 -1.62 -6.09 -33.08
N THR A 379 -2.53 -5.55 -32.27
CA THR A 379 -2.41 -4.19 -31.72
C THR A 379 -1.40 -4.12 -30.57
N ASP A 380 -0.79 -2.95 -30.35
CA ASP A 380 0.15 -2.73 -29.25
C ASP A 380 -0.55 -2.89 -27.89
N MET A 381 0.12 -3.59 -26.97
CA MET A 381 -0.36 -3.72 -25.60
C MET A 381 0.02 -2.47 -24.79
N PRO A 382 -0.96 -1.75 -24.22
CA PRO A 382 -0.68 -0.58 -23.41
C PRO A 382 -0.05 -0.97 -22.07
N PHE A 383 0.86 -0.13 -21.58
CA PHE A 383 1.56 -0.28 -20.30
C PHE A 383 0.60 -0.35 -19.12
N HIS A 384 -0.39 0.54 -19.09
CA HIS A 384 -1.39 0.59 -18.04
C HIS A 384 -2.77 0.90 -18.61
N ALA A 385 -3.84 0.40 -17.98
CA ALA A 385 -5.22 0.67 -18.42
C ALA A 385 -5.54 2.18 -18.47
N ALA A 386 -4.92 2.96 -17.57
CA ALA A 386 -5.05 4.41 -17.51
C ALA A 386 -4.19 5.16 -18.54
N ASP A 387 -3.15 4.52 -19.09
CA ASP A 387 -2.23 5.15 -20.03
C ASP A 387 -2.04 4.28 -21.27
N LYS A 388 -3.01 4.41 -22.17
CA LYS A 388 -3.05 3.65 -23.42
C LYS A 388 -1.99 4.10 -24.44
N SER A 389 -1.30 5.22 -24.18
CA SER A 389 -0.37 5.83 -25.13
C SER A 389 1.02 5.19 -25.11
N ARG A 390 1.34 4.47 -24.02
CA ARG A 390 2.66 3.89 -23.80
C ARG A 390 2.64 2.38 -24.07
N PRO A 391 3.39 1.86 -25.04
CA PRO A 391 3.44 0.43 -25.32
C PRO A 391 4.27 -0.32 -24.28
N THR A 392 3.93 -1.58 -24.04
CA THR A 392 4.66 -2.45 -23.11
C THR A 392 5.74 -3.24 -23.85
N PRO A 393 6.98 -3.37 -23.33
CA PRO A 393 8.02 -4.16 -23.99
C PRO A 393 7.79 -5.67 -23.82
N CYS A 394 8.19 -6.44 -24.83
CA CYS A 394 8.11 -7.89 -24.87
C CYS A 394 9.27 -8.51 -24.10
N LEU A 395 8.95 -9.22 -23.02
CA LEU A 395 9.93 -9.86 -22.13
C LEU A 395 10.74 -11.00 -22.79
N LEU A 396 10.38 -11.45 -24.01
CA LEU A 396 11.17 -12.41 -24.78
C LEU A 396 12.14 -11.73 -25.76
N ASN A 397 11.90 -10.46 -26.11
CA ASN A 397 12.72 -9.78 -27.12
C ASN A 397 14.18 -9.69 -26.63
N PRO A 398 15.18 -10.08 -27.45
CA PRO A 398 16.58 -10.04 -27.06
C PRO A 398 17.06 -8.66 -26.61
N LEU A 399 16.66 -7.60 -27.31
CA LEU A 399 17.06 -6.23 -27.00
C LEU A 399 16.52 -5.79 -25.62
N GLU A 400 15.27 -6.11 -25.31
CA GLU A 400 14.67 -5.84 -24.01
C GLU A 400 15.39 -6.62 -22.90
N ARG A 401 15.66 -7.92 -23.10
CA ARG A 401 16.38 -8.76 -22.13
C ARG A 401 17.79 -8.26 -21.85
N GLU A 402 18.55 -7.93 -22.89
CA GLU A 402 19.91 -7.38 -22.75
C GLU A 402 19.88 -6.04 -22.01
N THR A 403 18.95 -5.16 -22.37
CA THR A 403 18.77 -3.86 -21.71
C THR A 403 18.44 -4.03 -20.22
N ALA A 404 17.48 -4.89 -19.90
CA ALA A 404 17.07 -5.16 -18.53
C ALA A 404 18.19 -5.77 -17.69
N VAL A 405 18.93 -6.75 -18.22
CA VAL A 405 20.09 -7.36 -17.57
C VAL A 405 21.20 -6.32 -17.31
N THR A 406 21.48 -5.46 -18.30
CA THR A 406 22.48 -4.39 -18.15
C THR A 406 22.06 -3.40 -17.07
N SER A 407 20.80 -2.97 -17.08
CA SER A 407 20.21 -2.09 -16.06
C SER A 407 20.27 -2.72 -14.67
N GLN A 408 19.89 -4.02 -14.55
CA GLN A 408 19.97 -4.77 -13.29
C GLN A 408 21.39 -4.75 -12.72
N ARG A 409 22.41 -5.06 -13.53
CA ARG A 409 23.80 -5.06 -13.08
C ARG A 409 24.24 -3.68 -12.61
N ALA A 410 23.88 -2.64 -13.34
CA ALA A 410 24.23 -1.27 -12.99
C ALA A 410 23.62 -0.85 -11.64
N GLN A 411 22.31 -1.09 -11.45
CA GLN A 411 21.60 -0.75 -10.22
C GLN A 411 22.12 -1.54 -9.01
N VAL A 412 22.33 -2.86 -9.16
CA VAL A 412 22.92 -3.70 -8.10
C VAL A 412 24.32 -3.20 -7.74
N LYS A 413 25.20 -2.99 -8.72
CA LYS A 413 26.58 -2.51 -8.49
C LYS A 413 26.61 -1.17 -7.78
N ALA A 414 25.65 -0.28 -8.06
CA ALA A 414 25.56 1.01 -7.39
C ALA A 414 25.15 0.90 -5.92
N ALA A 415 24.27 -0.05 -5.56
CA ALA A 415 23.79 -0.22 -4.19
C ALA A 415 24.70 -1.08 -3.30
N LEU A 416 25.45 -2.02 -3.88
CA LEU A 416 26.28 -2.98 -3.16
C LEU A 416 27.27 -2.39 -2.13
N PRO A 417 27.93 -1.24 -2.38
CA PRO A 417 28.85 -0.66 -1.42
C PRO A 417 28.20 -0.16 -0.12
N TYR A 418 26.88 -0.02 -0.07
CA TYR A 418 26.19 0.59 1.08
C TYR A 418 25.92 -0.44 2.19
N PRO A 419 26.44 -0.25 3.42
CA PRO A 419 26.25 -1.19 4.53
C PRO A 419 24.79 -1.36 4.99
N ALA A 420 23.92 -0.40 4.67
CA ALA A 420 22.49 -0.45 4.96
C ALA A 420 21.71 -1.33 3.96
N MET A 421 22.32 -1.77 2.85
CA MET A 421 21.66 -2.66 1.90
C MET A 421 21.30 -3.98 2.60
N SER A 422 20.03 -4.34 2.54
CA SER A 422 19.51 -5.61 3.05
C SER A 422 19.89 -6.75 2.11
N LYS A 423 19.82 -7.99 2.61
CA LYS A 423 19.92 -9.18 1.75
C LYS A 423 18.73 -9.37 0.81
N PHE A 424 17.69 -8.54 0.90
CA PHE A 424 16.49 -8.65 0.08
C PHE A 424 16.45 -7.56 -0.99
N MET A 425 16.08 -7.96 -2.20
CA MET A 425 15.87 -7.11 -3.35
C MET A 425 14.56 -7.47 -4.04
N TYR A 426 13.98 -6.47 -4.67
CA TYR A 426 12.71 -6.59 -5.37
C TYR A 426 12.86 -6.01 -6.76
N THR A 427 12.11 -6.54 -7.72
CA THR A 427 11.92 -5.85 -8.99
C THR A 427 10.74 -4.87 -8.89
N SER A 428 10.34 -4.24 -10.00
CA SER A 428 9.17 -3.36 -10.08
C SER A 428 7.94 -3.91 -9.36
N ASP A 429 7.10 -2.99 -8.87
CA ASP A 429 5.73 -3.27 -8.49
C ASP A 429 4.88 -3.67 -9.71
N ASP A 430 3.77 -4.36 -9.42
CA ASP A 430 2.78 -4.75 -10.41
C ASP A 430 3.39 -5.51 -11.59
N VAL A 431 4.28 -6.49 -11.38
CA VAL A 431 4.80 -7.35 -12.45
C VAL A 431 3.67 -8.25 -12.95
N HIS A 432 2.81 -7.71 -13.81
CA HIS A 432 1.73 -8.38 -14.49
C HIS A 432 1.29 -7.54 -15.69
N LEU A 433 0.98 -8.22 -16.78
CA LEU A 433 0.47 -7.55 -17.97
C LEU A 433 -1.04 -7.45 -17.82
N TYR A 434 -1.57 -6.22 -17.82
CA TYR A 434 -2.97 -5.90 -17.50
C TYR A 434 -4.02 -6.65 -18.36
N SER A 435 -3.61 -7.36 -19.41
CA SER A 435 -4.43 -8.34 -20.11
C SER A 435 -3.62 -9.07 -21.17
N TRP A 436 -3.60 -10.40 -21.11
CA TRP A 436 -3.04 -11.34 -22.09
C TRP A 436 -1.50 -11.30 -22.22
N GLY A 437 -0.87 -12.43 -22.51
CA GLY A 437 0.55 -12.45 -22.88
C GLY A 437 0.81 -12.03 -24.33
N CYS A 438 2.08 -11.80 -24.66
CA CYS A 438 2.52 -11.20 -25.93
C CYS A 438 2.36 -12.12 -27.16
N TYR A 439 1.81 -11.56 -28.25
CA TYR A 439 1.68 -12.17 -29.59
C TYR A 439 2.54 -11.48 -30.67
N CYS A 440 3.65 -10.83 -30.29
CA CYS A 440 4.59 -10.30 -31.28
C CYS A 440 5.27 -11.43 -32.06
N ASP A 441 5.90 -11.09 -33.18
CA ASP A 441 6.54 -12.08 -34.07
C ASP A 441 7.64 -12.86 -33.35
N THR A 442 8.41 -12.22 -32.46
CA THR A 442 9.41 -12.92 -31.63
C THR A 442 8.79 -14.04 -30.80
N CYS A 443 7.65 -13.78 -30.13
CA CYS A 443 6.97 -14.80 -29.33
C CYS A 443 6.36 -15.90 -30.21
N LYS A 444 5.73 -15.54 -31.32
CA LYS A 444 5.12 -16.51 -32.25
C LYS A 444 6.16 -17.42 -32.87
N GLN A 445 7.27 -16.85 -33.36
CA GLN A 445 8.36 -17.60 -33.95
C GLN A 445 8.98 -18.55 -32.92
N ARG A 446 9.31 -18.05 -31.72
CA ARG A 446 9.91 -18.89 -30.68
C ARG A 446 8.98 -20.03 -30.25
N PHE A 447 7.69 -19.77 -30.13
CA PHE A 447 6.71 -20.82 -29.85
C PHE A 447 6.67 -21.88 -30.96
N LYS A 448 6.69 -21.45 -32.23
CA LYS A 448 6.73 -22.34 -33.39
C LYS A 448 8.00 -23.18 -33.44
N GLU A 449 9.15 -22.59 -33.12
CA GLU A 449 10.42 -23.32 -33.00
C GLU A 449 10.37 -24.41 -31.94
N LEU A 450 9.79 -24.11 -30.76
CA LEU A 450 9.74 -25.04 -29.64
C LEU A 450 8.69 -26.14 -29.80
N THR A 451 7.58 -25.85 -30.46
CA THR A 451 6.40 -26.74 -30.47
C THR A 451 6.02 -27.25 -31.86
N GLY A 452 6.59 -26.68 -32.93
CA GLY A 452 6.18 -26.92 -34.30
C GLY A 452 4.83 -26.30 -34.69
N ARG A 453 4.22 -25.47 -33.83
CA ARG A 453 2.84 -24.95 -34.00
C ARG A 453 2.81 -23.43 -34.07
N ASP A 454 1.85 -22.89 -34.82
CA ASP A 454 1.55 -21.46 -34.75
C ASP A 454 0.85 -21.12 -33.44
N ALA A 455 1.05 -19.88 -32.95
CA ALA A 455 0.41 -19.41 -31.72
C ALA A 455 -1.13 -19.47 -31.86
N PRO A 456 -1.85 -20.07 -30.90
CA PRO A 456 -3.30 -20.22 -30.98
C PRO A 456 -4.03 -18.90 -30.77
N GLN A 457 -5.27 -18.82 -31.27
CA GLN A 457 -6.19 -17.75 -30.89
C GLN A 457 -6.72 -17.95 -29.47
N LEU A 458 -7.32 -16.90 -28.91
CA LEU A 458 -8.04 -17.01 -27.64
C LEU A 458 -9.24 -17.95 -27.82
N PRO A 459 -9.40 -18.96 -26.95
CA PRO A 459 -10.54 -19.86 -27.09
C PRO A 459 -11.86 -19.15 -26.78
N THR A 460 -12.88 -19.40 -27.59
CA THR A 460 -14.25 -18.89 -27.37
C THR A 460 -14.88 -19.52 -26.12
N ALA A 461 -15.99 -18.97 -25.64
CA ALA A 461 -16.69 -19.55 -24.49
C ALA A 461 -17.16 -21.00 -24.76
N GLU A 462 -17.61 -21.26 -25.99
CA GLU A 462 -18.03 -22.58 -26.47
C GLU A 462 -16.85 -23.54 -26.53
N GLU A 463 -15.69 -23.10 -27.06
CA GLU A 463 -14.47 -23.92 -27.11
C GLU A 463 -13.96 -24.26 -25.71
N LYS A 464 -13.95 -23.28 -24.79
CA LYS A 464 -13.60 -23.51 -23.38
C LYS A 464 -14.51 -24.57 -22.77
N LYS A 465 -15.83 -24.45 -22.98
CA LYS A 465 -16.83 -25.40 -22.48
C LYS A 465 -16.66 -26.79 -23.07
N ALA A 466 -16.43 -26.88 -24.39
CA ALA A 466 -16.21 -28.15 -25.08
C ALA A 466 -14.94 -28.89 -24.61
N LYS A 467 -13.94 -28.15 -24.12
CA LYS A 467 -12.70 -28.69 -23.57
C LYS A 467 -12.75 -29.06 -22.08
N GLN A 468 -13.90 -28.90 -21.41
CA GLN A 468 -14.04 -29.32 -20.01
C GLN A 468 -13.71 -30.81 -19.85
N GLY A 469 -13.03 -31.16 -18.76
CA GLY A 469 -12.52 -32.50 -18.51
C GLY A 469 -11.00 -32.58 -18.64
N ILE A 470 -10.53 -33.61 -19.34
CA ILE A 470 -9.11 -33.88 -19.53
C ILE A 470 -8.61 -33.12 -20.75
N VAL A 471 -7.61 -32.26 -20.56
CA VAL A 471 -6.97 -31.51 -21.64
C VAL A 471 -5.72 -32.27 -22.11
N SER A 472 -5.60 -32.48 -23.42
CA SER A 472 -4.41 -33.11 -24.03
C SER A 472 -3.16 -32.27 -23.77
N GLU A 473 -2.01 -32.94 -23.59
CA GLU A 473 -0.71 -32.25 -23.53
C GLU A 473 -0.42 -31.48 -24.83
N ASP A 474 -0.95 -31.96 -25.96
CA ASP A 474 -0.82 -31.32 -27.27
C ASP A 474 -1.83 -30.19 -27.53
N ASP A 475 -2.68 -29.84 -26.56
CA ASP A 475 -3.63 -28.75 -26.73
C ASP A 475 -2.89 -27.42 -26.98
N PRO A 476 -3.15 -26.73 -28.11
CA PRO A 476 -2.41 -25.52 -28.47
C PRO A 476 -2.52 -24.42 -27.41
N TRP A 477 -3.69 -24.26 -26.77
CA TRP A 477 -3.91 -23.23 -25.75
C TRP A 477 -3.13 -23.54 -24.47
N LEU A 478 -3.11 -24.80 -24.03
CA LEU A 478 -2.28 -25.25 -22.92
C LEU A 478 -0.80 -24.99 -23.20
N GLN A 479 -0.29 -25.46 -24.36
CA GLN A 479 1.11 -25.29 -24.76
C GLN A 479 1.51 -23.81 -24.84
N TRP A 480 0.66 -22.96 -25.40
CA TRP A 480 0.90 -21.52 -25.47
C TRP A 480 1.01 -20.88 -24.08
N ASN A 481 0.14 -21.25 -23.14
CA ASN A 481 0.21 -20.71 -21.78
C ASN A 481 1.45 -21.21 -21.03
N LEU A 482 1.81 -22.49 -21.16
CA LEU A 482 3.03 -23.06 -20.58
C LEU A 482 4.29 -22.36 -21.12
N PHE A 483 4.33 -22.13 -22.44
CA PHE A 483 5.40 -21.36 -23.10
C PHE A 483 5.50 -19.94 -22.52
N ARG A 484 4.38 -19.23 -22.38
CA ARG A 484 4.41 -17.86 -21.84
C ARG A 484 4.90 -17.83 -20.41
N CYS A 485 4.30 -18.60 -19.51
CA CYS A 485 4.71 -18.61 -18.11
C CYS A 485 6.15 -19.10 -17.91
N GLY A 486 6.58 -20.14 -18.63
CA GLY A 486 7.91 -20.72 -18.53
C GLY A 486 9.00 -19.97 -19.31
N GLU A 487 8.88 -19.87 -20.63
CA GLU A 487 9.97 -19.35 -21.48
C GLU A 487 10.02 -17.82 -21.50
N VAL A 488 8.86 -17.16 -21.51
CA VAL A 488 8.80 -15.70 -21.63
C VAL A 488 9.06 -15.06 -20.27
N TYR A 489 8.24 -15.38 -19.26
CA TYR A 489 8.29 -14.73 -17.95
C TYR A 489 9.35 -15.36 -17.06
N ALA A 490 9.29 -16.67 -16.78
CA ALA A 490 10.30 -17.28 -15.92
C ALA A 490 11.70 -17.17 -16.54
N GLY A 491 11.83 -17.26 -17.87
CA GLY A 491 13.09 -16.99 -18.57
C GLY A 491 13.64 -15.57 -18.38
N TYR A 492 12.76 -14.55 -18.36
CA TYR A 492 13.17 -13.17 -18.04
C TYR A 492 13.62 -13.05 -16.57
N ASN A 493 12.85 -13.64 -15.64
CA ASN A 493 13.19 -13.66 -14.21
C ASN A 493 14.55 -14.33 -13.97
N GLN A 494 14.81 -15.47 -14.62
CA GLN A 494 16.08 -16.19 -14.54
C GLN A 494 17.26 -15.33 -15.02
N ALA A 495 17.08 -14.56 -16.09
CA ALA A 495 18.12 -13.65 -16.58
C ALA A 495 18.47 -12.57 -15.55
N LEU A 496 17.47 -11.98 -14.88
CA LEU A 496 17.67 -10.97 -13.82
C LEU A 496 18.31 -11.56 -12.56
N VAL A 497 17.88 -12.75 -12.14
CA VAL A 497 18.47 -13.48 -11.01
C VAL A 497 19.93 -13.80 -11.29
N LYS A 498 20.23 -14.35 -12.48
CA LYS A 498 21.61 -14.63 -12.91
C LYS A 498 22.47 -13.37 -12.89
N ALA A 499 21.97 -12.27 -13.48
CA ALA A 499 22.67 -10.99 -13.51
C ALA A 499 23.00 -10.45 -12.10
N THR A 500 22.11 -10.69 -11.14
CA THR A 500 22.33 -10.33 -9.73
C THR A 500 23.36 -11.25 -9.07
N GLN A 501 23.23 -12.57 -9.26
CA GLN A 501 24.11 -13.58 -8.67
C GLN A 501 25.55 -13.54 -9.19
N GLU A 502 25.76 -13.07 -10.42
CA GLU A 502 27.10 -12.78 -10.97
C GLU A 502 27.83 -11.68 -10.20
N LEU A 503 27.10 -10.77 -9.53
CA LEU A 503 27.65 -9.69 -8.73
C LEU A 503 27.66 -10.01 -7.23
N VAL A 504 26.63 -10.70 -6.74
CA VAL A 504 26.41 -10.94 -5.31
C VAL A 504 25.55 -12.19 -5.06
N THR A 505 26.07 -13.17 -4.31
CA THR A 505 25.39 -14.47 -4.13
C THR A 505 24.51 -14.56 -2.88
N ASN A 506 24.74 -13.70 -1.89
CA ASN A 506 24.00 -13.68 -0.63
C ASN A 506 22.75 -12.77 -0.66
N VAL A 507 22.52 -12.05 -1.76
CA VAL A 507 21.32 -11.24 -1.96
C VAL A 507 20.23 -12.06 -2.64
N LYS A 508 19.01 -11.95 -2.14
CA LYS A 508 17.82 -12.64 -2.60
C LYS A 508 16.93 -11.65 -3.37
N LEU A 509 16.65 -11.97 -4.62
CA LEU A 509 15.81 -11.20 -5.53
C LEU A 509 14.46 -11.90 -5.72
N GLY A 510 13.38 -11.14 -5.55
CA GLY A 510 12.01 -11.57 -5.85
C GLY A 510 11.23 -10.53 -6.65
N ALA A 511 10.14 -10.93 -7.28
CA ALA A 511 9.21 -10.00 -7.92
C ALA A 511 8.11 -9.52 -6.97
N VAL A 512 7.49 -8.40 -7.31
CA VAL A 512 6.24 -7.95 -6.73
C VAL A 512 5.14 -8.26 -7.75
N SER A 513 4.80 -9.56 -7.87
CA SER A 513 3.96 -10.07 -8.95
C SER A 513 2.47 -9.77 -8.77
N GLY A 514 1.80 -9.64 -9.91
CA GLY A 514 0.33 -9.69 -10.04
C GLY A 514 -0.41 -8.39 -9.79
N PRO A 515 -1.67 -8.29 -10.26
CA PRO A 515 -2.55 -7.23 -9.81
C PRO A 515 -2.83 -7.44 -8.33
N MET A 516 -3.06 -6.33 -7.62
CA MET A 516 -3.40 -6.25 -6.19
C MET A 516 -4.36 -7.35 -5.68
N GLN A 517 -5.30 -7.81 -6.52
CA GLN A 517 -6.32 -8.80 -6.19
C GLN A 517 -6.00 -10.24 -6.65
N ARG A 518 -5.06 -10.42 -7.60
CA ARG A 518 -4.72 -11.72 -8.21
C ARG A 518 -3.20 -11.93 -8.29
N PRO A 519 -2.49 -11.95 -7.16
CA PRO A 519 -1.04 -11.74 -7.13
C PRO A 519 -0.19 -12.80 -7.85
N LEU A 520 -0.65 -14.05 -7.89
CA LEU A 520 0.25 -15.19 -8.11
C LEU A 520 -0.18 -16.15 -9.19
N MET A 521 -1.47 -16.48 -9.28
CA MET A 521 -1.98 -17.43 -10.27
C MET A 521 -2.88 -16.69 -11.26
N TYR A 522 -2.27 -16.18 -12.33
CA TYR A 522 -2.98 -15.57 -13.44
C TYR A 522 -2.29 -15.89 -14.78
N PRO A 523 -2.32 -17.17 -15.22
CA PRO A 523 -1.52 -17.65 -16.36
C PRO A 523 -1.75 -16.91 -17.67
N VAL A 524 -2.96 -16.39 -17.89
CA VAL A 524 -3.26 -15.61 -19.09
C VAL A 524 -2.43 -14.34 -19.19
N ALA A 525 -1.96 -13.80 -18.06
CA ALA A 525 -1.03 -12.69 -17.94
C ALA A 525 0.41 -13.15 -17.60
N GLY A 526 0.72 -14.43 -17.84
CA GLY A 526 2.05 -15.01 -17.67
C GLY A 526 2.44 -15.40 -16.24
N LEU A 527 1.51 -15.37 -15.28
CA LEU A 527 1.79 -15.69 -13.88
C LEU A 527 1.34 -17.11 -13.53
N ASN A 528 2.29 -17.97 -13.20
CA ASN A 528 2.08 -19.32 -12.68
C ASN A 528 3.19 -19.61 -11.66
N PRO A 529 2.91 -19.65 -10.35
CA PRO A 529 3.95 -19.62 -9.33
C PRO A 529 4.98 -20.76 -9.48
N ALA A 530 4.54 -21.95 -9.89
CA ALA A 530 5.42 -23.09 -10.14
C ALA A 530 6.52 -22.78 -11.17
N GLN A 531 6.25 -21.89 -12.13
CA GLN A 531 7.17 -21.49 -13.19
C GLN A 531 7.80 -20.13 -12.89
N ASP A 532 7.01 -19.06 -12.73
CA ASP A 532 7.54 -17.69 -12.60
C ASP A 532 8.18 -17.44 -11.24
N GLN A 533 7.57 -17.90 -10.14
CA GLN A 533 8.14 -17.77 -8.80
C GLN A 533 9.30 -18.75 -8.58
N GLY A 534 9.21 -19.93 -9.21
CA GLY A 534 10.29 -20.92 -9.24
C GLY A 534 11.63 -20.37 -9.77
N ALA A 535 11.63 -19.30 -10.57
CA ALA A 535 12.85 -18.64 -11.04
C ALA A 535 13.53 -17.73 -10.00
N TRP A 536 12.79 -17.17 -9.03
CA TRP A 536 13.31 -16.20 -8.07
C TRP A 536 14.14 -16.84 -6.95
N THR A 537 14.97 -16.05 -6.26
CA THR A 537 15.70 -16.49 -5.06
C THR A 537 14.99 -16.08 -3.77
N LEU A 538 14.04 -15.14 -3.86
CA LEU A 538 13.04 -14.80 -2.85
C LEU A 538 11.66 -14.95 -3.50
N LEU A 539 10.78 -15.76 -2.92
CA LEU A 539 9.39 -15.79 -3.35
C LEU A 539 8.71 -14.55 -2.80
N ASN A 540 8.00 -13.79 -3.63
CA ASN A 540 7.38 -12.57 -3.15
C ASN A 540 6.14 -12.24 -3.97
N TYR A 541 5.19 -11.57 -3.32
CA TYR A 541 3.91 -11.27 -3.94
C TYR A 541 3.28 -10.01 -3.36
N TYR A 542 2.33 -9.48 -4.12
CA TYR A 542 1.70 -8.20 -3.85
C TYR A 542 0.20 -8.34 -3.65
N TYR A 543 -0.28 -8.22 -2.41
CA TYR A 543 -1.70 -8.52 -2.15
C TYR A 543 -2.38 -7.48 -1.28
N TYR A 544 -3.39 -6.83 -1.88
CA TYR A 544 -4.25 -5.88 -1.19
C TYR A 544 -5.66 -6.45 -1.06
N PRO A 545 -5.97 -7.09 0.07
CA PRO A 545 -7.31 -7.59 0.30
C PRO A 545 -8.33 -6.44 0.36
N HIS A 546 -8.00 -5.23 0.86
CA HIS A 546 -8.92 -4.07 0.94
C HIS A 546 -10.36 -4.41 1.36
N TYR A 547 -10.52 -5.31 2.34
CA TYR A 547 -11.82 -5.88 2.76
C TYR A 547 -12.63 -6.64 1.68
N LEU A 548 -12.10 -6.82 0.46
CA LEU A 548 -12.67 -7.64 -0.60
C LEU A 548 -12.53 -9.14 -0.34
N PHE A 549 -11.57 -9.51 0.51
CA PHE A 549 -11.28 -10.89 0.86
C PHE A 549 -11.00 -11.01 2.37
N PRO A 550 -11.27 -12.17 2.98
CA PRO A 550 -10.87 -12.40 4.38
C PRO A 550 -9.35 -12.25 4.49
N LEU A 551 -8.85 -11.59 5.54
CA LEU A 551 -7.41 -11.38 5.73
C LEU A 551 -6.61 -12.67 5.86
N ALA A 552 -7.26 -13.77 6.25
CA ALA A 552 -6.69 -15.11 6.21
C ALA A 552 -6.29 -15.57 4.80
N SER A 553 -6.76 -14.90 3.75
CA SER A 553 -6.31 -15.09 2.38
C SER A 553 -4.81 -14.85 2.21
N ASN A 554 -4.19 -14.06 3.08
CA ASN A 554 -2.73 -13.93 3.15
C ASN A 554 -2.05 -15.30 3.31
N LEU A 555 -2.63 -16.19 4.11
CA LEU A 555 -2.13 -17.55 4.27
C LEU A 555 -2.18 -18.29 2.93
N PHE A 556 -3.32 -18.24 2.22
CA PHE A 556 -3.47 -18.90 0.92
C PHE A 556 -2.44 -18.41 -0.09
N TYR A 557 -2.24 -17.11 -0.24
CA TYR A 557 -1.29 -16.58 -1.22
C TYR A 557 0.16 -16.82 -0.85
N SER A 558 0.52 -16.72 0.44
CA SER A 558 1.85 -17.14 0.89
C SER A 558 2.10 -18.62 0.60
N GLU A 559 1.11 -19.48 0.78
CA GLU A 559 1.21 -20.88 0.40
C GLU A 559 1.35 -21.08 -1.11
N LEU A 560 0.55 -20.34 -1.88
CA LEU A 560 0.55 -20.39 -3.34
C LEU A 560 1.88 -19.92 -3.94
N ALA A 561 2.52 -18.91 -3.33
CA ALA A 561 3.83 -18.41 -3.76
C ALA A 561 4.92 -19.49 -3.72
N ARG A 562 4.74 -20.53 -2.90
CA ARG A 562 5.71 -21.60 -2.69
C ARG A 562 5.66 -22.72 -3.72
N LEU A 563 4.66 -22.75 -4.60
CA LEU A 563 4.65 -23.73 -5.68
C LEU A 563 5.93 -23.57 -6.52
N GLY A 564 6.66 -24.66 -6.73
CA GLY A 564 7.94 -24.63 -7.45
C GLY A 564 9.14 -24.06 -6.67
N GLY A 565 8.97 -23.67 -5.40
CA GLY A 565 10.04 -23.05 -4.60
C GLY A 565 9.88 -23.22 -3.09
N ARG A 566 9.41 -24.37 -2.62
CA ARG A 566 8.95 -24.57 -1.23
C ARG A 566 10.01 -24.38 -0.14
N ASP A 567 11.28 -24.48 -0.50
CA ASP A 567 12.44 -24.29 0.37
C ASP A 567 12.92 -22.83 0.42
N LYS A 568 12.39 -21.96 -0.43
CA LYS A 568 12.79 -20.55 -0.52
C LYS A 568 12.10 -19.69 0.53
N GLU A 569 12.78 -18.61 0.91
CA GLU A 569 12.22 -17.56 1.76
C GLU A 569 11.02 -16.90 1.03
N VAL A 570 9.98 -16.56 1.79
CA VAL A 570 8.78 -15.90 1.28
C VAL A 570 8.64 -14.51 1.88
N GLY A 571 8.42 -13.52 1.04
CA GLY A 571 8.07 -12.17 1.40
C GLY A 571 6.67 -11.80 0.94
N THR A 572 6.17 -10.68 1.45
CA THR A 572 5.05 -9.97 0.84
C THR A 572 5.33 -8.47 0.81
N LEU A 573 4.89 -7.83 -0.27
CA LEU A 573 4.44 -6.45 -0.21
C LEU A 573 2.94 -6.47 0.12
N GLY A 574 2.66 -6.38 1.42
CA GLY A 574 1.33 -6.47 2.02
C GLY A 574 0.52 -5.19 1.85
N ASP A 575 -0.69 -5.21 2.43
CA ASP A 575 -1.75 -4.21 2.20
C ASP A 575 -1.29 -2.74 2.26
N CYS A 576 -2.02 -1.90 1.53
CA CYS A 576 -1.75 -0.48 1.51
C CYS A 576 -2.05 0.12 2.88
N TYR A 577 -1.18 1.03 3.27
CA TYR A 577 -1.33 1.92 4.39
C TYR A 577 -1.91 3.23 3.87
N GLY A 578 -3.22 3.19 3.62
CA GLY A 578 -4.01 4.28 3.05
C GLY A 578 -5.17 4.71 3.96
N PRO A 579 -5.93 5.75 3.57
CA PRO A 579 -6.94 6.39 4.42
C PRO A 579 -8.14 5.51 4.77
N THR A 580 -8.27 4.31 4.18
CA THR A 580 -9.38 3.38 4.39
C THR A 580 -9.02 2.16 5.23
N VAL A 581 -7.75 1.98 5.58
CA VAL A 581 -7.26 0.81 6.31
C VAL A 581 -7.18 1.11 7.81
N GLU A 582 -7.95 0.36 8.60
CA GLU A 582 -8.02 0.53 10.06
C GLU A 582 -6.92 -0.27 10.77
N GLN A 583 -6.54 0.17 11.98
CA GLN A 583 -5.51 -0.50 12.79
C GLN A 583 -5.78 -2.00 13.02
N THR A 584 -7.05 -2.39 13.16
CA THR A 584 -7.45 -3.78 13.38
C THR A 584 -7.19 -4.67 12.16
N HIS A 585 -7.28 -4.10 10.96
CA HIS A 585 -6.97 -4.78 9.70
C HIS A 585 -5.47 -5.03 9.58
N LEU A 586 -4.64 -4.02 9.92
CA LEU A 586 -3.18 -4.17 9.95
C LEU A 586 -2.74 -5.24 10.96
N ARG A 587 -3.30 -5.21 12.17
CA ARG A 587 -3.07 -6.22 13.21
C ARG A 587 -3.34 -7.62 12.70
N ASN A 588 -4.52 -7.85 12.13
CA ASN A 588 -4.90 -9.18 11.69
C ASN A 588 -4.08 -9.66 10.49
N SER A 589 -3.80 -8.76 9.54
CA SER A 589 -2.95 -9.04 8.39
C SER A 589 -1.55 -9.48 8.87
N PHE A 590 -0.94 -8.72 9.79
CA PHE A 590 0.36 -9.02 10.38
C PHE A 590 0.44 -10.43 11.00
N TYR A 591 -0.52 -10.79 11.86
CA TYR A 591 -0.50 -12.12 12.48
C TYR A 591 -0.76 -13.25 11.48
N ASN A 592 -1.62 -13.05 10.48
CA ASN A 592 -1.81 -14.04 9.41
C ASN A 592 -0.53 -14.22 8.57
N LEU A 593 0.22 -13.14 8.29
CA LEU A 593 1.49 -13.22 7.57
C LEU A 593 2.59 -13.92 8.38
N LEU A 594 2.66 -13.70 9.69
CA LEU A 594 3.53 -14.48 10.58
C LEU A 594 3.13 -15.96 10.61
N ALA A 595 1.84 -16.26 10.72
CA ALA A 595 1.31 -17.62 10.66
C ALA A 595 1.49 -18.29 9.29
N ALA A 596 1.71 -17.51 8.24
CA ALA A 596 2.10 -17.97 6.92
C ALA A 596 3.60 -18.29 6.79
N GLY A 597 4.43 -17.86 7.75
CA GLY A 597 5.88 -18.03 7.76
C GLY A 597 6.59 -17.10 6.78
N ASN A 598 6.12 -15.85 6.66
CA ASN A 598 6.79 -14.84 5.86
C ASN A 598 8.02 -14.29 6.57
N HIS A 599 9.11 -14.17 5.80
CA HIS A 599 10.41 -13.66 6.23
C HIS A 599 10.49 -12.15 6.09
N THR A 600 9.72 -11.57 5.16
CA THR A 600 9.55 -10.13 5.02
C THR A 600 8.07 -9.78 4.93
N MET A 601 7.71 -8.66 5.57
CA MET A 601 6.39 -8.05 5.50
C MET A 601 6.61 -6.58 5.23
N GLN A 602 6.35 -6.17 4.00
CA GLN A 602 6.43 -4.78 3.58
C GLN A 602 5.03 -4.20 3.51
N PHE A 603 4.90 -2.90 3.73
CA PHE A 603 3.63 -2.19 3.60
C PHE A 603 3.83 -1.08 2.59
N PHE A 604 2.89 -0.95 1.66
CA PHE A 604 2.87 0.18 0.75
C PHE A 604 2.29 1.39 1.49
N THR A 605 2.95 2.54 1.47
CA THR A 605 2.49 3.72 2.23
C THR A 605 2.09 4.88 1.34
N TRP A 606 0.90 5.44 1.60
CA TRP A 606 0.46 6.71 1.02
C TRP A 606 0.80 7.89 1.96
N PRO A 607 0.92 9.13 1.44
CA PRO A 607 1.10 10.33 2.27
C PRO A 607 -0.01 10.51 3.32
N GLU A 608 -1.26 10.15 3.00
CA GLU A 608 -2.47 10.36 3.81
C GLU A 608 -2.68 9.29 4.90
N ARG A 609 -1.63 8.99 5.64
CA ARG A 609 -1.65 7.96 6.68
C ARG A 609 -2.40 8.36 7.95
N GLN A 610 -2.95 7.36 8.63
CA GLN A 610 -3.66 7.54 9.90
C GLN A 610 -2.72 7.35 11.11
N PRO A 611 -2.67 8.28 12.08
CA PRO A 611 -1.82 8.14 13.28
C PRO A 611 -2.06 6.84 14.06
N GLU A 612 -3.31 6.40 14.18
CA GLU A 612 -3.64 5.18 14.92
C GLU A 612 -3.07 3.92 14.25
N ALA A 613 -3.06 3.92 12.92
CA ALA A 613 -2.52 2.82 12.13
C ALA A 613 -0.98 2.80 12.20
N ALA A 614 -0.31 3.96 12.32
CA ALA A 614 1.14 4.05 12.55
C ALA A 614 1.52 3.52 13.94
N GLU A 615 0.75 3.90 14.96
CA GLU A 615 0.98 3.44 16.33
C GLU A 615 0.73 1.94 16.44
N GLU A 616 -0.25 1.39 15.73
CA GLU A 616 -0.43 -0.05 15.64
C GLU A 616 0.77 -0.74 14.96
N LEU A 617 1.24 -0.24 13.81
CA LEU A 617 2.44 -0.80 13.15
C LEU A 617 3.68 -0.74 14.04
N LYS A 618 3.85 0.32 14.84
CA LYS A 618 4.93 0.42 15.81
C LYS A 618 4.83 -0.68 16.88
N LYS A 619 3.62 -0.93 17.43
CA LYS A 619 3.38 -2.03 18.38
C LYS A 619 3.69 -3.39 17.75
N LEU A 620 3.23 -3.62 16.52
CA LEU A 620 3.48 -4.87 15.79
C LEU A 620 4.99 -5.04 15.47
N GLY A 621 5.67 -3.96 15.10
CA GLY A 621 7.11 -3.95 14.84
C GLY A 621 7.96 -4.31 16.06
N GLN A 622 7.50 -4.01 17.27
CA GLN A 622 8.16 -4.45 18.50
C GLN A 622 8.15 -5.98 18.64
N ILE A 623 7.09 -6.66 18.16
CA ILE A 623 7.01 -8.12 18.15
C ILE A 623 8.10 -8.68 17.22
N THR A 624 8.23 -8.17 16.00
CA THR A 624 9.28 -8.64 15.08
C THR A 624 10.69 -8.28 15.57
N ARG A 625 10.87 -7.16 16.26
CA ARG A 625 12.16 -6.80 16.86
C ARG A 625 12.55 -7.78 17.98
N ARG A 626 11.58 -8.18 18.80
CA ARG A 626 11.79 -9.04 19.97
C ARG A 626 11.92 -10.52 19.63
N TYR A 627 11.13 -10.99 18.66
CA TYR A 627 10.99 -12.42 18.35
C TYR A 627 11.41 -12.79 16.91
N GLY A 628 11.81 -11.82 16.09
CA GLY A 628 12.12 -12.06 14.67
C GLY A 628 13.19 -13.13 14.44
N ASN A 629 14.22 -13.18 15.27
CA ASN A 629 15.26 -14.21 15.18
C ASN A 629 14.70 -15.62 15.43
N LEU A 630 13.72 -15.77 16.32
CA LEU A 630 13.02 -17.05 16.47
C LEU A 630 12.21 -17.35 15.20
N PHE A 631 11.42 -16.40 14.70
CA PHE A 631 10.53 -16.62 13.56
C PHE A 631 11.29 -17.08 12.30
N LEU A 632 12.48 -16.53 12.05
CA LEU A 632 13.33 -16.90 10.93
C LEU A 632 13.91 -18.32 11.02
N GLU A 633 13.96 -18.89 12.22
CA GLU A 633 14.46 -20.25 12.48
C GLU A 633 13.34 -21.31 12.44
N LEU A 634 12.08 -20.87 12.49
CA LEU A 634 10.93 -21.78 12.47
C LEU A 634 10.72 -22.36 11.07
N LYS A 635 10.69 -23.69 11.00
CA LYS A 635 10.45 -24.43 9.76
C LYS A 635 9.01 -24.86 9.68
N ARG A 636 8.46 -24.83 8.47
CA ARG A 636 7.14 -25.39 8.22
C ARG A 636 7.23 -26.93 8.10
N PRO A 637 6.44 -27.70 8.85
CA PRO A 637 6.34 -29.14 8.60
C PRO A 637 5.62 -29.38 7.27
N ALA A 638 5.91 -30.52 6.63
CA ALA A 638 5.12 -31.01 5.51
C ALA A 638 3.64 -31.14 5.92
N ARG A 639 2.74 -30.70 5.04
CA ARG A 639 1.29 -30.77 5.28
C ARG A 639 0.75 -32.10 4.74
N PRO A 640 -0.05 -32.83 5.51
CA PRO A 640 -0.59 -34.14 5.10
C PRO A 640 -1.67 -34.04 4.01
N ILE A 641 -2.29 -32.88 3.81
CA ILE A 641 -3.37 -32.69 2.84
C ILE A 641 -2.91 -31.72 1.74
N GLY A 642 -3.00 -32.16 0.48
CA GLY A 642 -2.77 -31.31 -0.69
C GLY A 642 -4.10 -30.81 -1.25
N LEU A 643 -4.28 -29.52 -1.45
CA LEU A 643 -5.39 -28.94 -2.22
C LEU A 643 -4.89 -28.67 -3.65
N LEU A 644 -5.40 -29.41 -4.63
CA LEU A 644 -4.97 -29.23 -6.01
C LEU A 644 -5.39 -27.85 -6.52
N VAL A 645 -4.41 -27.10 -7.00
CA VAL A 645 -4.59 -25.80 -7.64
C VAL A 645 -4.07 -25.90 -9.08
N PRO A 646 -4.89 -26.38 -10.03
CA PRO A 646 -4.39 -26.70 -11.36
C PRO A 646 -4.24 -25.48 -12.29
N PHE A 647 -3.05 -25.35 -12.88
CA PHE A 647 -2.75 -24.36 -13.94
C PHE A 647 -3.74 -24.44 -15.10
N THR A 648 -4.09 -25.66 -15.53
CA THR A 648 -5.01 -25.90 -16.64
C THR A 648 -6.40 -25.32 -16.38
N THR A 649 -6.93 -25.38 -15.15
CA THR A 649 -8.21 -24.71 -14.85
C THR A 649 -8.07 -23.19 -14.94
N ALA A 650 -6.97 -22.61 -14.44
CA ALA A 650 -6.74 -21.16 -14.46
C ALA A 650 -6.62 -20.56 -15.87
N ILE A 651 -6.11 -21.31 -16.86
CA ILE A 651 -6.00 -20.81 -18.25
C ILE A 651 -7.34 -20.80 -19.00
N PHE A 652 -8.29 -21.66 -18.61
CA PHE A 652 -9.63 -21.72 -19.22
C PHE A 652 -10.65 -20.90 -18.44
N ASN A 653 -10.50 -20.80 -17.12
CA ASN A 653 -11.29 -19.97 -16.21
C ASN A 653 -10.41 -18.97 -15.47
N THR A 654 -10.33 -17.74 -15.99
CA THR A 654 -9.48 -16.67 -15.46
C THR A 654 -9.94 -16.11 -14.12
N GLU A 655 -11.16 -16.42 -13.68
CA GLU A 655 -11.66 -16.07 -12.34
C GLU A 655 -11.14 -17.04 -11.28
N TRP A 656 -10.72 -18.24 -11.68
CA TRP A 656 -10.09 -19.23 -10.81
C TRP A 656 -8.57 -18.95 -10.70
N PRO A 657 -7.90 -19.10 -9.54
CA PRO A 657 -8.33 -19.73 -8.29
C PRO A 657 -9.08 -18.82 -7.31
N HIS A 658 -9.34 -17.56 -7.69
CA HIS A 658 -10.06 -16.62 -6.83
C HIS A 658 -11.48 -17.14 -6.60
N GLY A 659 -11.93 -17.09 -5.35
CA GLY A 659 -13.17 -17.71 -4.93
C GLY A 659 -12.96 -19.16 -4.53
N SER A 660 -13.11 -20.10 -5.46
CA SER A 660 -13.31 -21.51 -5.09
C SER A 660 -12.12 -22.18 -4.41
N ALA A 661 -10.93 -22.09 -4.99
CA ALA A 661 -9.74 -22.72 -4.38
C ALA A 661 -9.33 -22.00 -3.09
N GLN A 662 -9.39 -20.66 -3.09
CA GLN A 662 -9.14 -19.85 -1.90
C GLN A 662 -10.15 -20.17 -0.77
N ALA A 663 -11.44 -20.21 -1.06
CA ALA A 663 -12.49 -20.55 -0.10
C ALA A 663 -12.34 -22.00 0.42
N SER A 664 -12.02 -22.95 -0.47
CA SER A 664 -11.73 -24.34 -0.08
C SER A 664 -10.58 -24.41 0.92
N PHE A 665 -9.48 -23.68 0.65
CA PHE A 665 -8.35 -23.58 1.57
C PHE A 665 -8.75 -22.97 2.92
N LEU A 666 -9.52 -21.88 2.91
CA LEU A 666 -9.97 -21.22 4.14
C LEU A 666 -10.93 -22.10 4.95
N ASN A 667 -11.80 -22.86 4.31
CA ASN A 667 -12.70 -23.80 5.01
C ASN A 667 -11.93 -24.98 5.61
N LEU A 668 -10.90 -25.49 4.91
CA LEU A 668 -9.96 -26.47 5.47
C LEU A 668 -9.24 -25.90 6.70
N LEU A 669 -8.81 -24.64 6.64
CA LEU A 669 -8.17 -23.94 7.75
C LEU A 669 -9.11 -23.76 8.95
N CYS A 670 -10.35 -23.32 8.75
CA CYS A 670 -11.39 -23.22 9.79
C CYS A 670 -11.80 -24.58 10.36
N ALA A 671 -11.66 -25.65 9.58
CA ALA A 671 -11.79 -27.04 10.02
C ALA A 671 -10.54 -27.56 10.75
N HIS A 672 -9.53 -26.72 10.96
CA HIS A 672 -8.22 -27.01 11.56
C HIS A 672 -7.39 -28.06 10.81
N GLN A 673 -7.66 -28.27 9.53
CA GLN A 673 -6.92 -29.22 8.71
C GLN A 673 -5.58 -28.63 8.27
N GLU A 674 -4.52 -29.41 8.38
CA GLU A 674 -3.20 -29.04 7.89
C GLU A 674 -3.11 -29.27 6.38
N ALA A 675 -3.63 -28.32 5.60
CA ALA A 675 -3.63 -28.35 4.15
C ALA A 675 -2.65 -27.34 3.54
N GLU A 676 -2.15 -27.63 2.34
CA GLU A 676 -1.44 -26.68 1.48
C GLU A 676 -1.89 -26.82 0.01
N PRO A 677 -1.91 -25.73 -0.77
CA PRO A 677 -2.01 -25.79 -2.23
C PRO A 677 -0.91 -26.67 -2.84
N VAL A 678 -1.25 -27.39 -3.91
CA VAL A 678 -0.31 -28.16 -4.75
C VAL A 678 -0.62 -27.92 -6.23
N GLY A 679 0.39 -27.61 -7.04
CA GLY A 679 0.25 -27.34 -8.48
C GLY A 679 0.29 -28.60 -9.34
N GLU A 680 -0.10 -28.51 -10.62
CA GLU A 680 -0.02 -29.65 -11.55
C GLU A 680 1.42 -30.11 -11.75
N GLU A 681 2.35 -29.17 -11.84
CA GLU A 681 3.78 -29.42 -12.03
C GLU A 681 4.36 -30.27 -10.89
N GLU A 682 3.94 -30.00 -9.65
CA GLU A 682 4.38 -30.76 -8.49
C GLU A 682 3.78 -32.16 -8.43
N ILE A 683 2.50 -32.30 -8.81
CA ILE A 683 1.86 -33.62 -8.95
C ILE A 683 2.55 -34.44 -10.04
N ILE A 684 2.83 -33.84 -11.19
CA ILE A 684 3.58 -34.46 -12.30
C ILE A 684 4.97 -34.90 -11.83
N ALA A 685 5.65 -34.07 -11.03
CA ALA A 685 6.94 -34.37 -10.42
C ALA A 685 6.89 -35.42 -9.28
N GLY A 686 5.72 -36.01 -8.99
CA GLY A 686 5.58 -37.10 -8.02
C GLY A 686 5.32 -36.66 -6.58
N ARG A 687 5.10 -35.36 -6.33
CA ARG A 687 4.84 -34.83 -4.99
C ARG A 687 3.57 -35.39 -4.36
N ALA A 688 2.64 -35.91 -5.14
CA ALA A 688 1.42 -36.58 -4.67
C ALA A 688 1.66 -37.55 -3.49
N ARG A 689 2.79 -38.28 -3.54
CA ARG A 689 3.18 -39.31 -2.55
C ARG A 689 3.44 -38.76 -1.15
N GLN A 690 3.70 -37.46 -0.97
CA GLN A 690 3.89 -36.87 0.36
C GLN A 690 2.57 -36.72 1.13
N TYR A 691 1.44 -36.70 0.42
CA TYR A 691 0.14 -36.40 0.99
C TYR A 691 -0.57 -37.69 1.39
N LYS A 692 -1.31 -37.62 2.50
CA LYS A 692 -2.28 -38.66 2.88
C LYS A 692 -3.52 -38.58 2.00
N ALA A 693 -3.90 -37.37 1.60
CA ALA A 693 -4.97 -37.16 0.64
C ALA A 693 -4.74 -35.91 -0.22
N ILE A 694 -5.23 -35.96 -1.46
CA ILE A 694 -5.30 -34.83 -2.38
C ILE A 694 -6.77 -34.48 -2.57
N ILE A 695 -7.11 -33.22 -2.30
CA ILE A 695 -8.43 -32.66 -2.52
C ILE A 695 -8.45 -31.99 -3.89
N VAL A 696 -9.42 -32.36 -4.71
CA VAL A 696 -9.71 -31.79 -6.03
C VAL A 696 -11.06 -31.08 -5.91
N ALA A 697 -11.03 -29.76 -5.81
CA ALA A 697 -12.21 -28.93 -5.56
C ALA A 697 -12.42 -27.91 -6.68
N ASP A 698 -13.64 -27.87 -7.24
CA ASP A 698 -14.02 -27.00 -8.36
C ASP A 698 -13.04 -27.03 -9.54
N VAL A 699 -12.63 -28.24 -9.95
CA VAL A 699 -11.73 -28.44 -11.09
C VAL A 699 -12.53 -28.83 -12.33
N ALA A 700 -12.54 -27.96 -13.32
CA ALA A 700 -13.26 -28.20 -14.58
C ALA A 700 -12.33 -28.60 -15.73
N TRP A 701 -11.04 -28.27 -15.67
CA TRP A 701 -10.03 -28.68 -16.64
C TRP A 701 -8.77 -29.18 -15.96
N LEU A 702 -8.24 -30.31 -16.41
CA LEU A 702 -7.01 -30.90 -15.88
C LEU A 702 -6.17 -31.45 -17.02
N ARG A 703 -4.87 -31.13 -17.07
CA ARG A 703 -4.01 -31.69 -18.13
C ARG A 703 -3.78 -33.17 -17.93
N ARG A 704 -3.61 -33.89 -19.04
CA ARG A 704 -3.45 -35.36 -19.09
C ARG A 704 -2.36 -35.86 -18.15
N ALA A 705 -1.17 -35.25 -18.13
CA ALA A 705 -0.07 -35.70 -17.30
C ALA A 705 -0.38 -35.63 -15.79
N CYS A 706 -1.04 -34.55 -15.35
CA CYS A 706 -1.46 -34.40 -13.96
C CYS A 706 -2.55 -35.43 -13.60
N TYR A 707 -3.54 -35.60 -14.49
CA TYR A 707 -4.56 -36.64 -14.35
C TYR A 707 -3.92 -38.03 -14.16
N ASP A 708 -2.98 -38.40 -15.03
CA ASP A 708 -2.37 -39.73 -15.02
C ASP A 708 -1.65 -39.98 -13.69
N LYS A 709 -0.99 -38.97 -13.14
CA LYS A 709 -0.36 -39.04 -11.82
C LYS A 709 -1.35 -39.12 -10.66
N LEU A 710 -2.50 -38.46 -10.74
CA LEU A 710 -3.55 -38.63 -9.73
C LEU A 710 -4.17 -40.02 -9.78
N VAL A 711 -4.37 -40.58 -10.98
CA VAL A 711 -4.84 -41.96 -11.15
C VAL A 711 -3.80 -42.96 -10.64
N GLU A 712 -2.51 -42.77 -10.95
CA GLU A 712 -1.41 -43.58 -10.41
C GLU A 712 -1.40 -43.55 -8.88
N TYR A 713 -1.49 -42.35 -8.30
CA TYR A 713 -1.53 -42.15 -6.86
C TYR A 713 -2.73 -42.85 -6.22
N ALA A 714 -3.93 -42.70 -6.79
CA ALA A 714 -5.14 -43.38 -6.30
C ALA A 714 -5.02 -44.92 -6.38
N LYS A 715 -4.53 -45.45 -7.51
CA LYS A 715 -4.29 -46.89 -7.68
C LYS A 715 -3.24 -47.44 -6.70
N SER A 716 -2.30 -46.61 -6.29
CA SER A 716 -1.26 -46.97 -5.31
C SER A 716 -1.73 -46.87 -3.85
N GLY A 717 -3.03 -46.68 -3.61
CA GLY A 717 -3.62 -46.55 -2.27
C GLY A 717 -3.66 -45.13 -1.72
N GLY A 718 -3.21 -44.14 -2.49
CA GLY A 718 -3.39 -42.73 -2.15
C GLY A 718 -4.86 -42.31 -2.19
N THR A 719 -5.27 -41.38 -1.33
CA THR A 719 -6.67 -40.90 -1.33
C THR A 719 -6.81 -39.64 -2.18
N VAL A 720 -7.62 -39.70 -3.24
CA VAL A 720 -8.05 -38.51 -3.99
C VAL A 720 -9.50 -38.22 -3.65
N LEU A 721 -9.79 -37.07 -3.05
CA LEU A 721 -11.15 -36.60 -2.76
C LEU A 721 -11.59 -35.63 -3.84
N VAL A 722 -12.66 -35.98 -4.56
CA VAL A 722 -13.23 -35.14 -5.62
C VAL A 722 -14.55 -34.58 -5.14
N ASP A 723 -14.71 -33.27 -5.20
CA ASP A 723 -15.89 -32.58 -4.68
C ASP A 723 -17.06 -32.58 -5.68
N ALA A 724 -18.21 -32.07 -5.25
CA ALA A 724 -19.45 -32.08 -6.04
C ALA A 724 -19.39 -31.14 -7.27
N THR A 725 -18.52 -30.11 -7.25
CA THR A 725 -18.44 -29.10 -8.31
C THR A 725 -17.46 -29.50 -9.41
N THR A 726 -16.46 -30.33 -9.09
CA THR A 726 -15.45 -30.84 -10.01
C THR A 726 -16.04 -31.65 -11.17
N LYS A 727 -15.70 -31.24 -12.40
CA LYS A 727 -16.18 -31.85 -13.66
C LYS A 727 -15.29 -32.98 -14.17
N VAL A 728 -14.04 -33.04 -13.72
CA VAL A 728 -13.10 -34.09 -14.10
C VAL A 728 -13.42 -35.37 -13.31
N ASP A 729 -13.52 -36.50 -14.00
CA ASP A 729 -13.69 -37.81 -13.37
C ASP A 729 -12.35 -38.55 -13.27
N ILE A 730 -11.91 -38.85 -12.05
CA ILE A 730 -10.59 -39.45 -11.76
C ILE A 730 -10.82 -40.88 -11.25
N PRO A 731 -10.48 -41.92 -12.04
CA PRO A 731 -10.60 -43.31 -11.61
C PRO A 731 -9.85 -43.58 -10.30
N GLY A 732 -10.53 -44.24 -9.36
CA GLY A 732 -10.01 -44.54 -8.02
C GLY A 732 -10.16 -43.38 -7.01
N ALA A 733 -10.60 -42.20 -7.44
CA ALA A 733 -10.93 -41.12 -6.51
C ALA A 733 -12.28 -41.36 -5.81
N ARG A 734 -12.38 -40.89 -4.57
CA ARG A 734 -13.62 -40.85 -3.80
C ARG A 734 -14.34 -39.53 -4.08
N ARG A 735 -15.43 -39.59 -4.83
CA ARG A 735 -16.32 -38.44 -5.02
C ARG A 735 -17.20 -38.22 -3.78
N VAL A 736 -17.37 -36.96 -3.39
CA VAL A 736 -18.20 -36.55 -2.25
C VAL A 736 -19.26 -35.55 -2.70
N ASP A 737 -20.46 -35.65 -2.12
CA ASP A 737 -21.56 -34.71 -2.39
C ASP A 737 -21.46 -33.44 -1.52
N VAL A 738 -20.27 -32.85 -1.52
CA VAL A 738 -19.92 -31.64 -0.77
C VAL A 738 -19.07 -30.77 -1.68
N SER A 739 -19.27 -29.45 -1.63
CA SER A 739 -18.33 -28.47 -2.17
C SER A 739 -17.42 -27.99 -1.05
N PHE A 740 -16.11 -28.18 -1.18
CA PHE A 740 -15.15 -27.68 -0.18
C PHE A 740 -15.13 -26.15 -0.13
N ALA A 741 -15.38 -25.52 -1.28
CA ALA A 741 -15.54 -24.09 -1.36
C ALA A 741 -16.89 -23.64 -0.79
N GLY A 742 -17.94 -24.46 -0.93
CA GLY A 742 -19.36 -24.15 -0.72
C GLY A 742 -20.04 -23.67 -2.01
N ALA A 743 -21.18 -22.96 -1.90
CA ALA A 743 -21.84 -22.37 -3.06
C ALA A 743 -21.05 -21.15 -3.53
N VAL A 744 -20.17 -21.32 -4.51
CA VAL A 744 -19.36 -20.22 -5.06
C VAL A 744 -20.03 -19.72 -6.33
N HIS A 745 -20.72 -18.60 -6.21
CA HIS A 745 -21.07 -17.78 -7.36
C HIS A 745 -20.68 -16.34 -7.04
N TYR A 746 -19.65 -15.83 -7.73
CA TYR A 746 -19.39 -14.39 -7.82
C TYR A 746 -20.47 -13.63 -8.60
N ALA A 747 -21.49 -14.34 -9.10
CA ALA A 747 -22.67 -13.72 -9.69
C ALA A 747 -23.38 -12.90 -8.62
N THR A 748 -23.62 -11.63 -8.93
CA THR A 748 -24.39 -10.65 -8.15
C THR A 748 -25.80 -11.11 -7.79
N ASP A 749 -26.26 -12.24 -8.33
CA ASP A 749 -27.60 -12.80 -8.16
C ASP A 749 -27.65 -14.00 -7.19
N SER A 750 -26.55 -14.35 -6.52
CA SER A 750 -26.57 -15.42 -5.51
C SER A 750 -27.26 -14.94 -4.23
N ALA A 751 -28.13 -15.78 -3.65
CA ALA A 751 -28.80 -15.50 -2.37
C ALA A 751 -27.84 -15.35 -1.17
N ASP A 752 -26.52 -15.63 -1.34
CA ASP A 752 -25.50 -15.24 -0.39
C ASP A 752 -24.91 -13.87 -0.80
N PRO A 753 -25.27 -12.77 -0.10
CA PRO A 753 -24.84 -11.43 -0.46
C PRO A 753 -23.33 -11.20 -0.24
N LEU A 754 -22.58 -12.21 0.23
CA LEU A 754 -21.12 -12.17 0.33
C LEU A 754 -20.40 -12.75 -0.89
N GLY A 755 -21.05 -13.62 -1.68
CA GLY A 755 -20.42 -14.33 -2.80
C GLY A 755 -19.18 -15.18 -2.43
N ILE A 756 -18.83 -15.24 -1.13
CA ILE A 756 -17.64 -15.87 -0.58
C ILE A 756 -18.08 -16.83 0.52
N SER A 757 -17.89 -18.13 0.27
CA SER A 757 -18.21 -19.19 1.24
C SER A 757 -17.03 -19.39 2.21
N TYR A 758 -16.74 -18.32 2.95
CA TYR A 758 -15.79 -18.30 4.07
C TYR A 758 -16.51 -18.65 5.38
N ALA A 759 -15.87 -19.51 6.17
CA ALA A 759 -16.23 -19.85 7.55
C ALA A 759 -17.69 -20.25 7.78
N ARG A 760 -18.31 -20.96 6.82
CA ARG A 760 -19.67 -21.48 6.98
C ARG A 760 -19.68 -22.72 7.89
N PRO A 761 -20.41 -22.73 9.02
CA PRO A 761 -20.39 -23.85 9.96
C PRO A 761 -20.71 -25.20 9.30
N GLU A 762 -21.70 -25.24 8.41
CA GLU A 762 -22.15 -26.47 7.76
C GLU A 762 -21.05 -27.05 6.85
N VAL A 763 -20.36 -26.18 6.10
CA VAL A 763 -19.23 -26.58 5.25
C VAL A 763 -18.06 -27.04 6.10
N ILE A 764 -17.73 -26.31 7.18
CA ILE A 764 -16.65 -26.69 8.10
C ILE A 764 -16.90 -28.07 8.71
N ASP A 765 -18.14 -28.35 9.13
CA ASP A 765 -18.48 -29.63 9.74
C ASP A 765 -18.46 -30.78 8.71
N GLN A 766 -18.89 -30.52 7.47
CA GLN A 766 -18.72 -31.48 6.37
C GLN A 766 -17.24 -31.75 6.08
N VAL A 767 -16.41 -30.70 6.01
CA VAL A 767 -14.96 -30.83 5.83
C VAL A 767 -14.35 -31.65 6.97
N ARG A 768 -14.73 -31.39 8.23
CA ARG A 768 -14.25 -32.17 9.39
C ARG A 768 -14.63 -33.64 9.26
N LYS A 769 -15.88 -33.96 8.91
CA LYS A 769 -16.36 -35.35 8.73
C LYS A 769 -15.59 -36.09 7.63
N LEU A 770 -15.22 -35.39 6.56
CA LEU A 770 -14.55 -35.99 5.40
C LEU A 770 -13.03 -36.12 5.58
N VAL A 771 -12.38 -35.08 6.10
CA VAL A 771 -10.90 -34.96 6.08
C VAL A 771 -10.27 -35.44 7.38
N THR A 772 -10.90 -35.23 8.54
CA THR A 772 -10.35 -35.63 9.85
C THR A 772 -10.05 -37.14 9.93
N PRO A 773 -10.89 -38.05 9.41
CA PRO A 773 -10.56 -39.48 9.40
C PRO A 773 -9.31 -39.83 8.57
N LEU A 774 -9.00 -39.03 7.55
CA LEU A 774 -7.82 -39.24 6.69
C LEU A 774 -6.55 -38.68 7.34
N SER A 775 -6.68 -37.54 8.01
CA SER A 775 -5.60 -36.91 8.74
C SER A 775 -6.14 -36.12 9.92
N PRO A 776 -6.14 -36.71 11.13
CA PRO A 776 -6.56 -36.00 12.33
C PRO A 776 -5.72 -34.73 12.53
N PRO A 777 -6.35 -33.58 12.86
CA PRO A 777 -5.62 -32.33 13.00
C PRO A 777 -4.67 -32.39 14.20
N PHE A 778 -3.45 -31.88 14.01
CA PHE A 778 -2.51 -31.75 15.11
C PHE A 778 -3.07 -30.83 16.20
N ALA A 779 -3.56 -29.65 15.84
CA ALA A 779 -4.21 -28.76 16.80
C ALA A 779 -5.64 -28.48 16.38
N LYS A 780 -6.56 -28.34 17.33
CA LYS A 780 -7.93 -27.88 17.09
C LYS A 780 -8.32 -26.87 18.16
N ALA A 781 -9.07 -25.84 17.78
CA ALA A 781 -9.78 -24.98 18.72
C ALA A 781 -11.26 -25.38 18.80
N ASP A 782 -11.94 -24.96 19.86
CA ASP A 782 -13.40 -25.06 20.03
C ASP A 782 -14.19 -24.07 19.15
N THR A 783 -13.50 -23.25 18.37
CA THR A 783 -14.06 -22.27 17.43
C THR A 783 -13.33 -22.30 16.09
N PRO A 784 -14.02 -22.10 14.95
CA PRO A 784 -13.37 -21.98 13.64
C PRO A 784 -12.65 -20.63 13.44
N LEU A 785 -12.84 -19.67 14.35
CA LEU A 785 -12.27 -18.33 14.26
C LEU A 785 -10.81 -18.26 14.74
N PHE A 786 -10.24 -19.36 15.22
CA PHE A 786 -8.82 -19.47 15.48
C PHE A 786 -8.13 -20.21 14.34
N HIS A 787 -7.38 -19.47 13.52
CA HIS A 787 -6.52 -20.08 12.52
C HIS A 787 -5.25 -20.62 13.20
N LEU A 788 -5.10 -21.94 13.16
CA LEU A 788 -4.01 -22.66 13.80
C LEU A 788 -2.96 -23.09 12.77
N ARG A 789 -1.70 -22.66 12.96
CA ARG A 789 -0.62 -22.92 12.00
C ARG A 789 0.63 -23.47 12.69
N ARG A 790 0.91 -24.75 12.45
CA ARG A 790 2.05 -25.45 13.04
C ARG A 790 3.36 -25.14 12.33
N PHE A 791 4.41 -24.99 13.12
CA PHE A 791 5.82 -24.85 12.77
C PHE A 791 6.67 -25.78 13.65
N GLN A 792 7.91 -26.01 13.24
CA GLN A 792 8.91 -26.78 13.96
C GLN A 792 10.13 -25.91 14.22
N GLY A 793 10.55 -25.83 15.48
CA GLY A 793 11.89 -25.44 15.86
C GLY A 793 12.69 -26.69 16.21
N GLU A 794 13.99 -26.53 16.40
CA GLU A 794 14.82 -27.61 16.94
C GLU A 794 14.26 -28.06 18.30
N GLY A 795 13.97 -29.36 18.47
CA GLY A 795 13.46 -29.92 19.74
C GLY A 795 12.05 -29.47 20.19
N ALA A 796 11.37 -28.59 19.47
CA ALA A 796 10.07 -28.04 19.87
C ALA A 796 9.10 -27.84 18.71
N THR A 797 7.82 -28.01 18.99
CA THR A 797 6.74 -27.62 18.08
C THR A 797 6.23 -26.24 18.45
N TYR A 798 5.95 -25.44 17.42
CA TYR A 798 5.34 -24.13 17.58
C TYR A 798 3.99 -24.07 16.88
N LEU A 799 3.06 -23.30 17.44
CA LEU A 799 1.71 -23.16 16.92
C LEU A 799 1.28 -21.70 16.97
N TRP A 800 1.13 -21.08 15.81
CA TRP A 800 0.43 -19.81 15.71
C TRP A 800 -1.07 -20.02 15.93
N ALA A 801 -1.67 -19.19 16.76
CA ALA A 801 -3.12 -19.08 16.94
C ALA A 801 -3.55 -17.63 16.64
N VAL A 802 -4.26 -17.44 15.53
CA VAL A 802 -4.65 -16.11 15.03
C VAL A 802 -6.17 -15.98 15.03
N ASN A 803 -6.69 -14.99 15.75
CA ASN A 803 -8.12 -14.73 15.78
C ASN A 803 -8.54 -14.02 14.48
N ALA A 804 -9.36 -14.66 13.66
CA ALA A 804 -9.81 -14.09 12.39
C ALA A 804 -11.16 -13.36 12.53
N TYR A 805 -11.55 -12.64 11.46
CA TYR A 805 -12.91 -12.14 11.32
C TYR A 805 -13.92 -13.28 11.33
N SER A 806 -15.05 -13.08 12.00
CA SER A 806 -16.21 -13.93 11.80
C SER A 806 -16.76 -13.77 10.38
N ARG A 807 -17.66 -14.68 9.98
CA ARG A 807 -18.35 -14.58 8.69
C ARG A 807 -19.19 -13.31 8.61
N GLU A 808 -19.88 -12.95 9.69
CA GLU A 808 -20.70 -11.74 9.79
C GLU A 808 -19.84 -10.47 9.72
N GLU A 809 -18.69 -10.48 10.42
CA GLU A 809 -17.75 -9.37 10.43
C GLU A 809 -17.15 -9.12 9.06
N PHE A 810 -16.60 -10.18 8.44
CA PHE A 810 -16.09 -10.08 7.09
C PHE A 810 -17.20 -9.68 6.12
N GLY A 811 -18.41 -10.22 6.30
CA GLY A 811 -19.52 -9.92 5.42
C GLY A 811 -19.95 -8.46 5.44
N PHE A 812 -19.99 -7.87 6.64
CA PHE A 812 -20.21 -6.44 6.80
C PHE A 812 -19.13 -5.63 6.09
N LEU A 813 -17.84 -5.93 6.37
CA LEU A 813 -16.71 -5.22 5.76
C LEU A 813 -16.73 -5.33 4.23
N PHE A 814 -17.01 -6.51 3.70
CA PHE A 814 -17.11 -6.74 2.26
C PHE A 814 -18.22 -5.92 1.63
N GLN A 815 -19.37 -5.76 2.27
CA GLN A 815 -20.50 -5.01 1.69
C GLN A 815 -20.33 -3.49 1.81
N ASN A 816 -19.62 -3.04 2.84
CA ASN A 816 -19.66 -1.65 3.32
C ASN A 816 -18.33 -0.90 3.22
N CYS A 817 -17.22 -1.57 2.90
CA CYS A 817 -15.89 -0.96 2.90
C CYS A 817 -15.17 -1.04 1.55
N GLN A 818 -15.91 -1.14 0.43
CA GLN A 818 -15.33 -1.30 -0.91
C GLN A 818 -15.03 0.05 -1.57
N PHE A 819 -13.99 0.75 -1.12
CA PHE A 819 -13.60 2.06 -1.66
C PHE A 819 -13.42 2.07 -3.19
N TRP A 820 -12.89 0.99 -3.76
CA TRP A 820 -12.64 0.89 -5.21
C TRP A 820 -13.88 0.63 -6.08
N ARG A 821 -15.05 0.36 -5.48
CA ARG A 821 -16.31 0.13 -6.21
C ARG A 821 -17.22 1.37 -6.25
N GLY A 822 -16.69 2.53 -5.86
CA GLY A 822 -17.41 3.82 -5.85
C GLY A 822 -17.68 4.31 -4.42
N GLU A 823 -17.87 5.62 -4.29
CA GLU A 823 -18.11 6.30 -3.00
C GLU A 823 -19.33 5.71 -2.25
N ASP A 824 -20.34 5.24 -2.98
CA ASP A 824 -21.59 4.69 -2.42
C ASP A 824 -21.40 3.41 -1.59
N LYS A 825 -20.29 2.67 -1.78
CA LYS A 825 -20.00 1.42 -1.05
C LYS A 825 -19.02 1.58 0.10
N TRP A 826 -18.71 2.83 0.45
CA TRP A 826 -17.87 3.17 1.59
C TRP A 826 -18.74 3.79 2.68
N ILE A 827 -18.95 3.08 3.79
CA ILE A 827 -19.77 3.57 4.91
C ILE A 827 -19.20 4.78 5.65
N GLY A 828 -17.98 5.19 5.31
CA GLY A 828 -17.26 6.19 6.06
C GLY A 828 -16.52 5.59 7.25
N ARG A 829 -15.40 6.21 7.60
CA ARG A 829 -14.48 5.73 8.62
C ARG A 829 -15.11 5.65 10.01
N GLU A 830 -15.88 6.66 10.42
CA GLU A 830 -16.47 6.69 11.75
C GLU A 830 -17.50 5.57 11.97
N LYS A 831 -18.33 5.27 10.96
CA LYS A 831 -19.26 4.14 11.01
C LYS A 831 -18.53 2.80 11.04
N LEU A 832 -17.44 2.66 10.30
CA LEU A 832 -16.57 1.48 10.37
C LEU A 832 -15.98 1.32 11.79
N LYS A 833 -15.44 2.39 12.37
CA LYS A 833 -14.91 2.39 13.74
C LYS A 833 -15.98 2.05 14.77
N GLU A 834 -17.18 2.61 14.65
CA GLU A 834 -18.32 2.29 15.50
C GLU A 834 -18.69 0.81 15.41
N TYR A 835 -18.82 0.27 14.19
CA TYR A 835 -19.08 -1.15 13.97
C TYR A 835 -18.00 -2.02 14.62
N LEU A 836 -16.72 -1.75 14.35
CA LEU A 836 -15.60 -2.51 14.91
C LEU A 836 -15.54 -2.41 16.44
N ARG A 837 -15.83 -1.23 17.00
CA ARG A 837 -15.89 -1.01 18.45
C ARG A 837 -17.03 -1.83 19.08
N SER A 838 -18.20 -1.88 18.45
CA SER A 838 -19.34 -2.69 18.90
C SER A 838 -19.03 -4.20 18.93
N ARG A 839 -18.02 -4.64 18.16
CA ARG A 839 -17.51 -6.02 18.14
C ARG A 839 -16.28 -6.24 19.04
N GLY A 840 -15.91 -5.24 19.82
CA GLY A 840 -14.76 -5.29 20.72
C GLY A 840 -13.40 -5.32 20.00
N ALA A 841 -13.31 -4.86 18.75
CA ALA A 841 -12.10 -4.99 17.93
C ALA A 841 -10.85 -4.30 18.51
N TYR A 842 -11.05 -3.26 19.32
CA TYR A 842 -9.95 -2.42 19.83
C TYR A 842 -9.46 -2.88 21.21
N GLU A 843 -10.37 -3.05 22.15
CA GLU A 843 -10.08 -3.36 23.56
C GLU A 843 -10.46 -4.78 23.96
N GLY A 844 -11.25 -5.47 23.13
CA GLY A 844 -11.74 -6.80 23.42
C GLY A 844 -10.66 -7.87 23.38
N ARG A 845 -10.87 -8.89 24.19
CA ARG A 845 -10.10 -10.13 24.22
C ARG A 845 -10.87 -11.22 23.48
N PHE A 846 -10.15 -12.18 22.90
CA PHE A 846 -10.71 -13.38 22.31
C PHE A 846 -10.07 -14.59 22.96
N THR A 847 -10.90 -15.41 23.57
CA THR A 847 -10.46 -16.59 24.30
C THR A 847 -11.08 -17.84 23.68
N ALA A 848 -10.28 -18.88 23.50
CA ALA A 848 -10.77 -20.18 23.03
C ALA A 848 -9.91 -21.32 23.59
N ASN A 849 -10.50 -22.50 23.71
CA ASN A 849 -9.77 -23.68 24.13
C ASN A 849 -9.10 -24.33 22.92
N VAL A 850 -7.79 -24.47 22.99
CA VAL A 850 -6.98 -25.19 22.01
C VAL A 850 -6.62 -26.55 22.58
N SER A 851 -6.65 -27.59 21.75
CA SER A 851 -6.19 -28.93 22.12
C SER A 851 -5.20 -29.48 21.09
N ILE A 852 -4.25 -30.27 21.57
CA ILE A 852 -3.15 -30.92 20.83
C ILE A 852 -3.04 -32.40 21.25
N PRO A 853 -2.40 -33.30 20.48
CA PRO A 853 -2.13 -34.67 20.92
C PRO A 853 -1.54 -34.73 22.33
N ALA A 854 -1.96 -35.73 23.11
CA ALA A 854 -1.37 -35.96 24.41
C ALA A 854 0.14 -36.15 24.30
N GLY A 855 0.85 -35.66 25.30
CA GLY A 855 2.30 -35.70 25.40
C GLY A 855 2.76 -34.89 26.61
N ASN A 856 4.02 -35.05 26.97
CA ASN A 856 4.64 -34.31 28.07
C ASN A 856 5.05 -32.92 27.60
N TRP A 857 4.06 -32.10 27.26
CA TRP A 857 4.28 -30.74 26.77
C TRP A 857 4.27 -29.74 27.92
N ALA A 858 5.33 -28.95 28.03
CA ALA A 858 5.27 -27.67 28.72
C ALA A 858 4.84 -26.61 27.70
N VAL A 859 3.62 -26.10 27.84
CA VAL A 859 3.01 -25.18 26.88
C VAL A 859 3.22 -23.74 27.36
N TYR A 860 3.71 -22.89 26.47
CA TYR A 860 3.94 -21.46 26.73
C TYR A 860 3.24 -20.60 25.68
N ASP A 861 2.68 -19.48 26.12
CA ASP A 861 2.36 -18.35 25.24
C ASP A 861 3.64 -17.50 25.11
N VAL A 862 4.31 -17.63 23.97
CA VAL A 862 5.63 -17.04 23.73
C VAL A 862 5.56 -15.52 23.73
N LEU A 863 4.50 -14.94 23.15
CA LEU A 863 4.40 -13.48 23.04
C LEU A 863 4.00 -12.85 24.38
N ALA A 864 3.18 -13.56 25.18
CA ALA A 864 2.82 -13.14 26.53
C ALA A 864 3.88 -13.49 27.59
N GLY A 865 4.88 -14.29 27.24
CA GLY A 865 5.96 -14.72 28.13
C GLY A 865 5.51 -15.48 29.37
N LYS A 866 4.52 -16.38 29.22
CA LYS A 866 3.95 -17.13 30.34
C LYS A 866 3.62 -18.59 30.01
N PRO A 867 3.75 -19.51 30.99
CA PRO A 867 3.23 -20.87 30.84
C PRO A 867 1.69 -20.87 30.78
N LEU A 868 1.13 -21.85 30.07
CA LEU A 868 -0.30 -22.13 30.03
C LEU A 868 -0.62 -23.40 30.80
N SER A 869 -1.65 -23.33 31.65
CA SER A 869 -2.15 -24.50 32.36
C SER A 869 -2.80 -25.48 31.38
N THR A 870 -2.36 -26.73 31.43
CA THR A 870 -2.82 -27.80 30.57
C THR A 870 -3.75 -28.75 31.34
N ARG A 871 -4.73 -29.32 30.65
CA ARG A 871 -5.61 -30.37 31.19
C ARG A 871 -5.75 -31.51 30.19
N PRO A 872 -5.77 -32.78 30.64
CA PRO A 872 -6.10 -33.92 29.78
C PRO A 872 -7.50 -33.77 29.16
N ASP A 873 -7.66 -34.20 27.91
CA ASP A 873 -8.91 -34.15 27.14
C ASP A 873 -8.97 -35.30 26.13
N GLY A 874 -9.45 -36.48 26.55
CA GLY A 874 -9.74 -37.60 25.62
C GLY A 874 -8.59 -38.00 24.68
N GLY A 875 -7.39 -38.26 25.22
CA GLY A 875 -6.18 -38.56 24.43
C GLY A 875 -5.50 -37.32 23.84
N ARG A 876 -5.96 -36.13 24.21
CA ARG A 876 -5.37 -34.83 23.91
C ARG A 876 -5.01 -34.10 25.19
N VAL A 877 -4.28 -33.01 25.05
CA VAL A 877 -4.08 -31.99 26.07
C VAL A 877 -4.75 -30.71 25.60
N SER A 878 -5.52 -30.06 26.45
CA SER A 878 -6.17 -28.79 26.17
C SER A 878 -5.70 -27.69 27.10
N PHE A 879 -5.76 -26.46 26.62
CA PHE A 879 -5.41 -25.24 27.35
C PHE A 879 -6.14 -24.05 26.74
N THR A 880 -6.27 -22.97 27.50
CA THR A 880 -6.99 -21.78 27.08
C THR A 880 -6.01 -20.75 26.51
N VAL A 881 -6.27 -20.29 25.29
CA VAL A 881 -5.49 -19.27 24.60
C VAL A 881 -6.30 -17.97 24.60
N ASP A 882 -5.66 -16.87 24.97
CA ASP A 882 -6.30 -15.57 25.12
C ASP A 882 -5.49 -14.47 24.41
N VAL A 883 -6.06 -13.94 23.33
CA VAL A 883 -5.43 -12.94 22.46
C VAL A 883 -6.26 -11.66 22.39
N GLN A 884 -5.66 -10.57 21.94
CA GLN A 884 -6.45 -9.40 21.54
C GLN A 884 -7.36 -9.75 20.36
N ARG A 885 -8.55 -9.15 20.27
CA ARG A 885 -9.40 -9.30 19.07
C ARG A 885 -8.61 -8.92 17.80
N PHE A 886 -8.75 -9.79 16.80
CA PHE A 886 -8.01 -9.73 15.54
C PHE A 886 -6.48 -9.81 15.66
N GLY A 887 -5.97 -10.14 16.85
CA GLY A 887 -4.57 -10.42 17.10
C GLY A 887 -4.24 -11.90 16.93
N GLY A 888 -3.06 -12.28 17.40
CA GLY A 888 -2.62 -13.67 17.47
C GLY A 888 -1.53 -13.85 18.50
N THR A 889 -1.18 -15.10 18.76
CA THR A 889 -0.02 -15.46 19.57
C THR A 889 0.70 -16.68 18.99
N LEU A 890 1.96 -16.84 19.40
CA LEU A 890 2.77 -18.01 19.13
C LEU A 890 2.83 -18.86 20.39
N LEU A 891 2.47 -20.14 20.27
CA LEU A 891 2.54 -21.12 21.35
C LEU A 891 3.79 -21.98 21.15
N ALA A 892 4.54 -22.23 22.21
CA ALA A 892 5.64 -23.19 22.22
C ALA A 892 5.25 -24.44 22.99
N LEU A 893 5.55 -25.60 22.41
CA LEU A 893 5.34 -26.91 23.02
C LEU A 893 6.72 -27.50 23.32
N TYR A 894 7.25 -27.21 24.52
CA TYR A 894 8.57 -27.70 24.95
C TYR A 894 8.49 -29.10 25.56
N PRO A 895 9.54 -29.92 25.41
CA PRO A 895 9.59 -31.27 25.99
C PRO A 895 9.75 -31.29 27.51
N ALA A 896 10.13 -30.15 28.11
CA ALA A 896 10.25 -29.97 29.54
C ALA A 896 9.96 -28.50 29.91
N ALA A 897 9.47 -28.26 31.13
CA ALA A 897 9.24 -26.92 31.63
C ALA A 897 10.58 -26.22 31.93
N VAL A 898 10.69 -24.95 31.53
CA VAL A 898 11.81 -24.09 31.90
C VAL A 898 11.76 -23.87 33.42
N ASN A 899 12.82 -24.25 34.12
CA ASN A 899 12.96 -24.08 35.56
C ASN A 899 13.75 -22.82 35.90
N ARG A 900 14.89 -22.57 35.23
CA ARG A 900 15.72 -21.37 35.42
C ARG A 900 16.55 -21.05 34.19
N VAL A 901 17.08 -19.83 34.13
CA VAL A 901 18.12 -19.42 33.18
C VAL A 901 19.42 -19.25 33.95
N GLU A 902 20.49 -19.91 33.50
CA GLU A 902 21.84 -19.75 34.02
C GLU A 902 22.67 -18.93 33.04
N VAL A 903 23.37 -17.92 33.53
CA VAL A 903 24.27 -17.08 32.73
C VAL A 903 25.68 -17.23 33.28
N ARG A 904 26.65 -17.41 32.39
CA ARG A 904 28.07 -17.36 32.69
C ARG A 904 28.72 -16.36 31.75
N ALA A 905 29.46 -15.41 32.29
CA ALA A 905 30.21 -14.44 31.51
C ALA A 905 31.65 -14.43 32.01
N ALA A 906 32.61 -14.76 31.14
CA ALA A 906 34.02 -14.71 31.49
C ALA A 906 34.52 -13.25 31.62
N ALA A 907 35.54 -13.04 32.45
CA ALA A 907 36.25 -11.76 32.48
C ALA A 907 36.78 -11.43 31.07
N ALA A 908 36.75 -10.16 30.70
CA ALA A 908 37.10 -9.70 29.37
C ALA A 908 38.29 -8.75 29.42
N THR A 909 39.11 -8.81 28.37
CA THR A 909 40.13 -7.78 28.10
C THR A 909 39.65 -6.94 26.94
N ALA A 910 39.71 -5.62 27.07
CA ALA A 910 39.31 -4.72 26.00
C ALA A 910 40.08 -5.05 24.69
N GLY A 911 39.36 -5.12 23.57
CA GLY A 911 39.87 -5.53 22.25
C GLY A 911 39.99 -7.04 22.02
N LYS A 912 39.64 -7.90 22.99
CA LYS A 912 39.68 -9.37 22.85
C LYS A 912 38.28 -9.98 22.95
N ALA A 913 38.10 -11.10 22.27
CA ALA A 913 36.89 -11.91 22.40
C ALA A 913 36.78 -12.51 23.81
N THR A 914 35.58 -12.49 24.39
CA THR A 914 35.25 -13.16 25.65
C THR A 914 34.08 -14.11 25.42
N GLU A 915 33.95 -15.17 26.23
CA GLU A 915 32.88 -16.16 26.10
C GLU A 915 31.75 -15.91 27.10
N TRP A 916 30.52 -15.86 26.59
CA TRP A 916 29.30 -15.86 27.39
C TRP A 916 28.45 -17.09 27.04
N ILE A 917 27.96 -17.77 28.08
CA ILE A 917 27.09 -18.94 27.95
C ILE A 917 25.79 -18.66 28.70
N VAL A 918 24.66 -18.77 27.99
CA VAL A 918 23.32 -18.79 28.59
C VAL A 918 22.75 -20.20 28.44
N ARG A 919 22.23 -20.76 29.54
CA ARG A 919 21.58 -22.07 29.55
C ARG A 919 20.16 -21.97 30.09
N VAL A 920 19.20 -22.49 29.35
CA VAL A 920 17.79 -22.62 29.74
C VAL A 920 17.62 -24.03 30.32
N LEU A 921 17.46 -24.14 31.63
CA LEU A 921 17.52 -25.41 32.35
C LEU A 921 16.14 -25.88 32.83
N ASP A 922 15.90 -27.18 32.80
CA ASP A 922 14.74 -27.84 33.37
C ASP A 922 14.87 -28.05 34.89
N ALA A 923 13.87 -28.70 35.50
CA ALA A 923 13.85 -28.99 36.94
C ALA A 923 15.00 -29.91 37.39
N ASN A 924 15.55 -30.71 36.48
CA ASN A 924 16.68 -31.61 36.73
C ASN A 924 18.05 -30.96 36.45
N GLY A 925 18.08 -29.66 36.11
CA GLY A 925 19.30 -28.94 35.76
C GLY A 925 19.86 -29.28 34.38
N LYS A 926 19.09 -29.94 33.51
CA LYS A 926 19.49 -30.22 32.12
C LYS A 926 19.02 -29.10 31.19
N PRO A 927 19.78 -28.75 30.14
CA PRO A 927 19.27 -27.85 29.10
C PRO A 927 17.95 -28.37 28.51
N VAL A 928 16.95 -27.49 28.42
CA VAL A 928 15.68 -27.82 27.77
C VAL A 928 15.96 -28.00 26.28
N ASN A 929 15.80 -29.20 25.75
CA ASN A 929 16.05 -29.51 24.34
C ASN A 929 14.96 -28.88 23.45
N ALA A 930 15.06 -27.58 23.22
CA ALA A 930 14.20 -26.81 22.35
C ALA A 930 14.99 -25.63 21.77
N LEU A 931 14.42 -25.00 20.75
CA LEU A 931 14.76 -23.66 20.31
C LEU A 931 14.10 -22.70 21.30
N GLN A 932 14.79 -21.69 21.84
CA GLN A 932 14.16 -20.72 22.76
C GLN A 932 14.58 -19.28 22.45
N PRO A 933 13.63 -18.33 22.39
CA PRO A 933 13.94 -16.91 22.24
C PRO A 933 14.56 -16.35 23.54
N ILE A 934 15.71 -15.68 23.43
CA ILE A 934 16.43 -15.07 24.55
C ILE A 934 16.54 -13.56 24.31
N GLU A 935 16.21 -12.75 25.30
CA GLU A 935 16.57 -11.33 25.37
C GLU A 935 17.80 -11.19 26.26
N LEU A 936 18.86 -10.60 25.71
CA LEU A 936 20.11 -10.33 26.40
C LEU A 936 20.22 -8.83 26.66
N GLU A 937 20.36 -8.45 27.91
CA GLU A 937 20.63 -7.09 28.36
C GLU A 937 22.04 -7.06 28.96
N VAL A 938 22.91 -6.22 28.40
CA VAL A 938 24.28 -6.06 28.84
C VAL A 938 24.49 -4.63 29.31
N LEU A 939 24.74 -4.49 30.61
CA LEU A 939 24.89 -3.19 31.28
C LEU A 939 26.37 -2.91 31.56
N ASP A 940 26.79 -1.69 31.25
CA ASP A 940 28.11 -1.17 31.55
C ASP A 940 28.27 -0.87 33.07
N PRO A 941 29.46 -0.44 33.54
CA PRO A 941 29.69 -0.11 34.95
C PRO A 941 28.88 1.07 35.47
N LYS A 942 28.25 1.86 34.59
CA LYS A 942 27.34 2.95 34.93
C LYS A 942 25.88 2.50 34.91
N GLY A 943 25.60 1.23 34.62
CA GLY A 943 24.25 0.68 34.50
C GLY A 943 23.55 1.03 33.19
N GLN A 944 24.28 1.50 32.17
CA GLN A 944 23.73 1.84 30.86
C GLN A 944 23.75 0.62 29.94
N GLY A 945 22.71 0.46 29.12
CA GLY A 945 22.67 -0.59 28.11
C GLY A 945 23.75 -0.40 27.04
N SER A 946 24.42 -1.49 26.68
CA SER A 946 25.45 -1.52 25.64
C SER A 946 24.95 -2.13 24.33
N GLU A 947 25.72 -1.95 23.26
CA GLU A 947 25.50 -2.50 21.92
C GLU A 947 25.52 -4.04 21.88
N TYR A 948 26.06 -4.69 22.92
CA TYR A 948 26.05 -6.15 23.06
C TYR A 948 24.69 -6.70 23.47
N SER A 949 23.75 -5.83 23.86
CA SER A 949 22.37 -6.22 24.15
C SER A 949 21.62 -6.56 22.86
N GLY A 950 20.70 -7.52 22.93
CA GLY A 950 19.99 -7.97 21.74
C GLY A 950 19.03 -9.12 21.97
N HIS A 951 18.42 -9.57 20.88
CA HIS A 951 17.54 -10.73 20.87
C HIS A 951 18.24 -11.88 20.17
N HIS A 952 18.23 -13.06 20.76
CA HIS A 952 18.94 -14.24 20.31
C HIS A 952 18.02 -15.46 20.37
N VAL A 953 18.54 -16.59 19.90
CA VAL A 953 17.85 -17.87 20.00
C VAL A 953 18.83 -18.90 20.56
N ALA A 954 18.47 -19.49 21.70
CA ALA A 954 19.17 -20.65 22.25
C ALA A 954 18.76 -21.90 21.47
N ARG A 955 19.73 -22.75 21.14
CA ARG A 955 19.52 -24.05 20.50
C ARG A 955 19.78 -25.15 21.50
N ALA A 956 18.86 -26.13 21.57
CA ALA A 956 18.87 -27.16 22.59
C ALA A 956 19.06 -26.60 24.02
N GLY A 957 18.46 -25.43 24.31
CA GLY A 957 18.57 -24.78 25.61
C GLY A 957 19.91 -24.09 25.89
N VAL A 958 20.78 -23.92 24.89
CA VAL A 958 22.09 -23.27 25.06
C VAL A 958 22.28 -22.15 24.03
N LEU A 959 22.73 -20.99 24.49
CA LEU A 959 23.20 -19.89 23.67
C LEU A 959 24.66 -19.60 24.05
N LEU A 960 25.53 -19.65 23.05
CA LEU A 960 26.95 -19.31 23.17
C LEU A 960 27.21 -18.02 22.39
N LEU A 961 27.78 -17.02 23.05
CA LEU A 961 28.17 -15.76 22.43
C LEU A 961 29.65 -15.50 22.69
N THR A 962 30.32 -14.94 21.69
CA THR A 962 31.74 -14.59 21.77
C THR A 962 31.97 -13.12 21.39
N PRO A 963 31.40 -12.16 22.14
CA PRO A 963 31.57 -10.75 21.82
C PRO A 963 33.03 -10.31 22.01
N THR A 964 33.45 -9.34 21.21
CA THR A 964 34.69 -8.61 21.42
C THR A 964 34.36 -7.30 22.10
N ILE A 965 34.79 -7.15 23.36
CA ILE A 965 34.61 -5.89 24.09
C ILE A 965 35.49 -4.82 23.43
N ALA A 966 34.95 -3.64 23.14
CA ALA A 966 35.66 -2.61 22.41
C ALA A 966 36.82 -2.05 23.25
N VAL A 967 37.88 -1.57 22.59
CA VAL A 967 39.06 -1.03 23.28
C VAL A 967 38.70 0.19 24.15
N ASN A 968 37.68 0.94 23.75
CA ASN A 968 37.18 2.14 24.42
C ASN A 968 35.99 1.90 25.36
N ASP A 969 35.58 0.65 25.57
CA ASP A 969 34.54 0.33 26.55
C ASP A 969 35.03 0.60 27.98
N LEU A 970 34.11 0.97 28.86
CA LEU A 970 34.44 1.31 30.24
C LEU A 970 35.03 0.11 30.98
N GLN A 971 36.24 0.27 31.52
CA GLN A 971 36.79 -0.70 32.46
C GLN A 971 35.92 -0.77 33.73
N GLY A 972 35.85 -1.95 34.34
CA GLY A 972 35.11 -2.15 35.58
C GLY A 972 34.16 -3.33 35.52
N LYS A 973 33.12 -3.29 36.36
CA LYS A 973 32.17 -4.37 36.56
C LYS A 973 30.98 -4.19 35.62
N TRP A 974 30.77 -5.16 34.74
CA TRP A 974 29.66 -5.22 33.81
C TRP A 974 28.66 -6.29 34.26
N GLN A 975 27.42 -6.18 33.81
CA GLN A 975 26.37 -7.17 34.06
C GLN A 975 25.81 -7.70 32.75
N VAL A 976 25.67 -9.02 32.64
CA VAL A 976 24.94 -9.70 31.58
C VAL A 976 23.68 -10.29 32.20
N ARG A 977 22.51 -9.91 31.69
CA ARG A 977 21.22 -10.47 32.08
C ARG A 977 20.59 -11.13 30.85
N ALA A 978 20.07 -12.33 31.03
CA ALA A 978 19.38 -13.06 29.97
C ALA A 978 17.98 -13.48 30.43
N THR A 979 16.97 -13.20 29.62
CA THR A 979 15.58 -13.60 29.84
C THR A 979 15.16 -14.58 28.74
N GLU A 980 14.69 -15.76 29.13
CA GLU A 980 14.03 -16.68 28.21
C GLU A 980 12.59 -16.21 28.00
N LEU A 981 12.29 -15.77 26.78
CA LEU A 981 11.10 -14.96 26.51
C LEU A 981 9.79 -15.75 26.54
N SER A 982 9.82 -17.08 26.43
CA SER A 982 8.59 -17.89 26.48
C SER A 982 8.07 -18.05 27.91
N SER A 983 8.97 -18.22 28.88
CA SER A 983 8.66 -18.44 30.29
C SER A 983 8.77 -17.17 31.14
N GLY A 984 9.43 -16.14 30.63
CA GLY A 984 9.73 -14.90 31.35
C GLY A 984 10.82 -15.05 32.42
N LYS A 985 11.51 -16.20 32.47
CA LYS A 985 12.53 -16.47 33.49
C LYS A 985 13.85 -15.79 33.12
N THR A 986 14.51 -15.24 34.12
CA THR A 986 15.74 -14.45 33.95
C THR A 986 16.88 -15.02 34.79
N GLY A 987 18.10 -14.93 34.25
CA GLY A 987 19.35 -15.15 34.96
C GLY A 987 20.31 -13.99 34.70
N SER A 988 21.31 -13.84 35.57
CA SER A 988 22.33 -12.79 35.40
C SER A 988 23.70 -13.25 35.89
N ALA A 989 24.74 -12.71 35.29
CA ALA A 989 26.13 -12.83 35.74
C ALA A 989 26.80 -11.46 35.67
N GLU A 990 27.85 -11.30 36.47
CA GLU A 990 28.72 -10.12 36.41
C GLU A 990 30.09 -10.55 35.92
N PHE A 991 30.73 -9.70 35.14
CA PHE A 991 32.10 -9.91 34.68
C PHE A 991 32.88 -8.61 34.78
N ARG A 992 34.21 -8.69 34.76
CA ARG A 992 35.09 -7.52 34.81
C ARG A 992 35.74 -7.32 33.45
N VAL A 993 35.72 -6.08 32.97
CA VAL A 993 36.51 -5.61 31.81
C VAL A 993 37.80 -4.99 32.32
N GLN A 994 38.93 -5.46 31.81
CA GLN A 994 40.29 -4.97 32.08
C GLN A 994 40.88 -4.29 30.85
#